data_AF-L7CLQ6-F1
#
_entry.id   AF-L7CLQ6-F1
#
_cell.length_a   1.000
_cell.length_b   1.000
_cell.length_c   1.000
_cell.angle_alpha   90.00
_cell.angle_beta   90.00
_cell.angle_gamma   90.00
#
_symmetry.space_group_name_H-M   'P 1'
#
loop_
_entity.id
_entity.type
_entity.pdbx_description
1 polymer ?
#
loop_
_entity_poly.entity_id
_entity_poly.type
_entity_poly.pdbx_seq_one_letter_code
_entity_poly.pdbx_strand_id
1 'polypeptide(L)'
;MAESAKPTNRLPSRSPSSSTSDGEETLDVLQILSRQRWLIAFLSIAGLAAGVAYALNAQVWYESNAKVLINQKSAGLGGDTTGTDMVDEDILANHMELIQSRMIVGEALEQTKLLDLPSILQQLSEKTDAIDYVIDQLSIVKGGDGSAKTARSLNITFTHTEPDDAKLILTAVMKRYEQFIKDQIEQVMGQANNLVEQAKTDVQGKLTNLEAEHLKFRRDAPLFFQGEGSSNIYQDRYRRLQDELLDLDIQESTVKTRLTRVDETLKEMDESVDPIDQLDKLALIDSESLERLGVFAGLQMNSANTAEFKAAMPAKAEEARTQITHLLRLNSEKQRLTSVFGPGHPKVQELESEITLVKEFLQDQKDLTSPAEMFGDSALTPEGLLKAYVGFLNHDLAALSERRKELTYLAADAESKAKELIEYELNDMILQKKIAREEALFDGVVQQLRELDTAKGLTGYLYEFLAVPRTGEKSWPKLPLCGLGGLMLGLFSGLFLAVANDVRDGRFRSAAELDEAIGLPSLGRVGKLNSINQGIKGLIATELSPDAEAFRLGRTVLLPDIRKENVRAIGFTSPMQGDGKSTVVSNFAVSFSQIGLKVLVIDADLRRPSAHRYFSLGKEDGLCDVLEGRLEIPEAIKVTEAENVSVMTAGSSSQTPAELLQSQRLDEVLAVVKEDYDLVLVDLPPVLAVSDPVVVLPRLDGGILVVKVANVRRDEVVNTLRRIDSSGGKMLGCMLNAFGAGKKFDSDGGYYGYYKSDYTRPSSSTTRQAAPKAATISSNGRVAE
;
A
#
# COMPACT_ATOMS: atom_id res chain seq x y z
N MET A 1 -54.86 -60.68 54.45
CA MET A 1 -54.24 -61.96 54.02
C MET A 1 -52.78 -61.68 53.73
N ALA A 2 -51.90 -62.41 54.41
CA ALA A 2 -50.46 -62.20 54.45
C ALA A 2 -49.76 -63.19 53.53
N GLU A 3 -48.69 -62.76 52.86
CA GLU A 3 -47.54 -63.59 52.44
C GLU A 3 -46.41 -62.62 52.01
N SER A 4 -45.46 -62.30 52.88
CA SER A 4 -44.19 -63.00 53.15
C SER A 4 -43.14 -62.78 52.05
N ALA A 5 -42.18 -61.92 52.37
CA ALA A 5 -41.03 -61.51 51.57
C ALA A 5 -39.90 -62.56 51.60
N LYS A 6 -39.23 -62.76 50.46
CA LYS A 6 -37.85 -63.31 50.36
C LYS A 6 -36.92 -62.20 49.87
N PRO A 7 -35.82 -61.87 50.58
CA PRO A 7 -34.84 -60.92 50.08
C PRO A 7 -33.82 -61.67 49.21
N THR A 8 -33.92 -61.58 47.89
CA THR A 8 -32.82 -61.95 46.99
C THR A 8 -31.79 -60.82 46.98
N ASN A 9 -30.74 -60.97 47.79
CA ASN A 9 -29.59 -60.08 47.79
C ASN A 9 -28.75 -60.35 46.52
N ARG A 10 -29.19 -59.84 45.36
CA ARG A 10 -28.37 -59.76 44.16
C ARG A 10 -27.43 -58.57 44.33
N LEU A 11 -26.12 -58.84 44.37
CA LEU A 11 -25.09 -57.84 44.13
C LEU A 11 -25.49 -57.03 42.88
N PRO A 12 -25.41 -55.68 42.92
CA PRO A 12 -25.79 -54.88 41.77
C PRO A 12 -24.88 -55.23 40.61
N SER A 13 -25.46 -55.81 39.56
CA SER A 13 -24.84 -55.83 38.24
C SER A 13 -24.67 -54.37 37.83
N ARG A 14 -23.44 -53.85 37.91
CA ARG A 14 -23.07 -52.65 37.16
C ARG A 14 -23.27 -53.02 35.69
N SER A 15 -24.43 -52.68 35.14
CA SER A 15 -24.63 -52.54 33.71
C SER A 15 -23.51 -51.63 33.18
N PRO A 16 -22.86 -51.97 32.05
CA PRO A 16 -21.87 -51.11 31.45
C PRO A 16 -22.60 -49.82 31.08
N SER A 17 -22.32 -48.74 31.80
CA SER A 17 -22.74 -47.42 31.39
C SER A 17 -22.10 -47.17 30.03
N SER A 18 -22.91 -47.26 28.99
CA SER A 18 -22.64 -46.69 27.68
C SER A 18 -22.67 -45.17 27.81
N SER A 19 -21.66 -44.62 28.50
CA SER A 19 -21.18 -43.29 28.23
C SER A 19 -19.99 -43.48 27.30
N THR A 20 -20.25 -43.45 26.00
CA THR A 20 -19.33 -42.87 25.03
C THR A 20 -19.13 -41.41 25.43
N SER A 21 -18.40 -41.18 26.51
CA SER A 21 -17.56 -40.01 26.58
C SER A 21 -16.39 -40.35 25.67
N ASP A 22 -16.36 -39.72 24.50
CA ASP A 22 -15.11 -39.33 23.87
C ASP A 22 -14.33 -38.51 24.92
N GLY A 23 -13.77 -39.20 25.90
CA GLY A 23 -12.73 -38.67 26.75
C GLY A 23 -11.57 -38.56 25.81
N GLU A 24 -11.36 -37.36 25.28
CA GLU A 24 -10.09 -36.97 24.68
C GLU A 24 -9.01 -37.63 25.51
N GLU A 25 -8.31 -38.60 24.92
CA GLU A 25 -7.01 -39.02 25.44
C GLU A 25 -6.16 -37.76 25.35
N THR A 26 -6.26 -36.89 26.36
CA THR A 26 -5.39 -35.75 26.52
C THR A 26 -4.05 -36.41 26.78
N LEU A 27 -3.30 -36.63 25.69
CA LEU A 27 -1.90 -36.99 25.72
C LEU A 27 -1.29 -36.06 26.75
N ASP A 28 -0.88 -36.62 27.88
CA ASP A 28 -0.36 -35.84 28.99
C ASP A 28 1.05 -35.41 28.58
N VAL A 29 1.10 -34.40 27.69
CA VAL A 29 2.30 -33.98 26.95
C VAL A 29 3.40 -33.61 27.93
N LEU A 30 3.03 -33.08 29.10
CA LEU A 30 3.95 -32.77 30.19
C LEU A 30 4.69 -34.01 30.71
N GLN A 31 3.99 -35.14 30.85
CA GLN A 31 4.60 -36.38 31.29
C GLN A 31 5.50 -36.98 30.21
N ILE A 32 5.09 -36.91 28.94
CA ILE A 32 5.89 -37.39 27.80
C ILE A 32 7.20 -36.61 27.71
N LEU A 33 7.13 -35.28 27.83
CA LEU A 33 8.28 -34.38 27.86
C LEU A 33 9.27 -34.75 28.97
N SER A 34 8.79 -35.04 30.18
CA SER A 34 9.66 -35.39 31.32
C SER A 34 10.45 -36.69 31.12
N ARG A 35 9.84 -37.68 30.45
CA ARG A 35 10.41 -39.03 30.27
C ARG A 35 11.45 -39.06 29.17
N GLN A 36 11.21 -38.34 28.09
CA GLN A 36 12.07 -38.33 26.90
C GLN A 36 12.88 -37.04 26.75
N ARG A 37 13.00 -36.23 27.82
CA ARG A 37 13.78 -34.99 27.83
C ARG A 37 15.18 -35.12 27.26
N TRP A 38 15.85 -36.25 27.48
CA TRP A 38 17.19 -36.50 26.96
C TRP A 38 17.20 -36.74 25.45
N LEU A 39 16.18 -37.41 24.92
CA LEU A 39 16.03 -37.64 23.48
C LEU A 39 15.68 -36.33 22.75
N ILE A 40 14.77 -35.54 23.33
CA ILE A 40 14.41 -34.21 22.80
C ILE A 40 15.60 -33.26 22.84
N ALA A 41 16.33 -33.21 23.96
CA ALA A 41 17.53 -32.38 24.10
C ALA A 41 18.63 -32.80 23.11
N PHE A 42 18.87 -34.10 22.96
CA PHE A 42 19.85 -34.63 22.01
C PHE A 42 19.52 -34.23 20.57
N LEU A 43 18.28 -34.40 20.14
CA LEU A 43 17.85 -34.05 18.78
C LEU A 43 17.84 -32.53 18.54
N SER A 44 17.49 -31.73 19.55
CA SER A 44 17.56 -30.27 19.48
C SER A 44 19.00 -29.77 19.33
N ILE A 45 19.94 -30.34 20.09
CA ILE A 45 21.38 -30.03 20.00
C ILE A 45 21.94 -30.48 18.65
N ALA A 46 21.59 -31.68 18.18
CA ALA A 46 22.00 -32.18 16.88
C ALA A 46 21.47 -31.29 15.74
N GLY A 47 20.21 -30.84 15.83
CA GLY A 47 19.61 -29.91 14.87
C GLY A 47 20.30 -28.55 14.86
N LEU A 48 20.63 -27.99 16.03
CA LEU A 48 21.41 -26.75 16.14
C LEU A 48 22.80 -26.91 15.52
N ALA A 49 23.50 -28.00 15.82
CA ALA A 49 24.82 -28.28 15.25
C ALA A 49 24.77 -28.41 13.72
N ALA A 50 23.74 -29.08 13.19
CA ALA A 50 23.51 -29.18 11.75
C ALA A 50 23.20 -27.81 11.11
N GLY A 51 22.37 -26.99 11.75
CA GLY A 51 22.07 -25.62 11.29
C GLY A 51 23.29 -24.71 11.28
N VAL A 52 24.17 -24.82 12.27
CA VAL A 52 25.45 -24.09 12.32
C VAL A 52 26.42 -24.62 11.27
N ALA A 53 26.56 -25.94 11.13
CA ALA A 53 27.40 -26.55 10.10
C ALA A 53 26.97 -26.13 8.68
N TYR A 54 25.65 -26.07 8.44
CA TYR A 54 25.11 -25.54 7.20
C TYR A 54 25.48 -24.06 6.99
N ALA A 55 25.33 -23.22 8.01
CA ALA A 55 25.70 -21.80 7.92
C ALA A 55 27.20 -21.55 7.68
N LEU A 56 28.06 -22.50 8.05
CA LEU A 56 29.50 -22.43 7.80
C LEU A 56 29.90 -22.95 6.41
N ASN A 57 29.14 -23.88 5.84
CA ASN A 57 29.46 -24.51 4.56
C ASN A 57 28.70 -23.91 3.36
N ALA A 58 27.56 -23.26 3.60
CA ALA A 58 26.76 -22.69 2.53
C ALA A 58 27.44 -21.48 1.88
N GLN A 59 27.19 -21.30 0.58
CA GLN A 59 27.75 -20.21 -0.20
C GLN A 59 27.34 -18.85 0.38
N VAL A 60 28.30 -17.96 0.55
CA VAL A 60 28.08 -16.64 1.15
C VAL A 60 27.54 -15.69 0.09
N TRP A 61 26.49 -14.97 0.44
CA TRP A 61 25.92 -13.90 -0.38
C TRP A 61 26.21 -12.56 0.30
N TYR A 62 26.57 -11.59 -0.53
CA TYR A 62 26.89 -10.23 -0.15
C TYR A 62 25.88 -9.28 -0.76
N GLU A 63 25.58 -8.20 -0.04
CA GLU A 63 24.57 -7.22 -0.41
C GLU A 63 25.20 -5.83 -0.50
N SER A 64 25.13 -5.20 -1.67
CA SER A 64 25.51 -3.80 -1.86
C SER A 64 24.26 -2.93 -1.88
N ASN A 65 24.30 -1.81 -1.16
CA ASN A 65 23.16 -0.91 -0.97
C ASN A 65 23.48 0.49 -1.50
N ALA A 66 22.51 1.08 -2.20
CA ALA A 66 22.51 2.45 -2.68
C ALA A 66 21.19 3.14 -2.33
N LYS A 67 21.24 4.45 -2.10
CA LYS A 67 20.04 5.23 -1.78
C LYS A 67 19.96 6.48 -2.63
N VAL A 68 18.84 6.64 -3.32
CA VAL A 68 18.57 7.79 -4.19
C VAL A 68 17.34 8.52 -3.68
N LEU A 69 17.48 9.82 -3.43
CA LEU A 69 16.33 10.69 -3.20
C LEU A 69 15.84 11.23 -4.54
N ILE A 70 14.53 11.16 -4.81
CA ILE A 70 13.92 11.75 -6.01
C ILE A 70 13.03 12.87 -5.54
N ASN A 71 13.47 14.12 -5.71
CA ASN A 71 12.67 15.28 -5.33
C ASN A 71 12.26 16.09 -6.57
N GLN A 72 10.96 16.31 -6.73
CA GLN A 72 10.42 17.27 -7.70
C GLN A 72 10.28 18.62 -7.00
N LYS A 73 11.07 19.60 -7.44
CA LYS A 73 10.78 20.99 -7.10
C LYS A 73 9.74 21.49 -8.10
N SER A 74 8.46 21.29 -7.79
CA SER A 74 7.39 21.95 -8.54
C SER A 74 7.60 23.45 -8.42
N ALA A 75 7.84 24.13 -9.55
CA ALA A 75 7.76 25.58 -9.60
C ALA A 75 6.37 25.96 -9.07
N GLY A 76 6.34 26.72 -7.97
CA GLY A 76 5.15 26.89 -7.15
C GLY A 76 3.94 27.39 -7.93
N LEU A 77 3.01 26.50 -8.20
CA LEU A 77 1.62 26.81 -8.52
C LEU A 77 0.80 26.18 -7.40
N GLY A 78 0.40 27.01 -6.44
CA GLY A 78 -0.41 26.61 -5.30
C GLY A 78 -1.79 26.14 -5.75
N GLY A 79 -2.08 24.87 -5.48
CA GLY A 79 -3.39 24.26 -5.66
C GLY A 79 -3.47 22.94 -4.90
N ASP A 80 -4.42 22.87 -3.97
CA ASP A 80 -4.90 21.75 -3.14
C ASP A 80 -4.05 20.47 -2.96
N THR A 81 -3.60 20.27 -1.72
CA THR A 81 -2.73 19.20 -1.20
C THR A 81 -3.48 17.91 -0.81
N THR A 82 -4.46 17.45 -1.60
CA THR A 82 -5.16 16.17 -1.32
C THR A 82 -4.98 15.11 -2.41
N GLY A 83 -4.38 15.46 -3.55
CA GLY A 83 -4.03 14.52 -4.63
C GLY A 83 -2.53 14.26 -4.82
N THR A 84 -1.67 14.92 -4.04
CA THR A 84 -0.20 14.89 -4.25
C THR A 84 0.42 13.53 -3.93
N ASP A 85 -0.12 12.81 -2.94
CA ASP A 85 0.45 11.51 -2.51
C ASP A 85 0.25 10.39 -3.54
N MET A 86 -0.87 10.35 -4.27
CA MET A 86 -1.09 9.33 -5.33
C MET A 86 -0.22 9.58 -6.56
N VAL A 87 -0.08 10.84 -6.98
CA VAL A 87 0.78 11.20 -8.12
C VAL A 87 2.25 10.91 -7.81
N ASP A 88 2.68 11.11 -6.55
CA ASP A 88 4.04 10.83 -6.09
C ASP A 88 4.36 9.31 -6.07
N GLU A 89 3.37 8.44 -5.81
CA GLU A 89 3.56 6.99 -5.78
C GLU A 89 3.77 6.41 -7.19
N ASP A 90 3.02 6.90 -8.18
CA ASP A 90 3.17 6.51 -9.58
C ASP A 90 4.54 6.94 -10.15
N ILE A 91 5.05 8.12 -9.75
CA ILE A 91 6.38 8.60 -10.17
C ILE A 91 7.48 7.68 -9.66
N LEU A 92 7.46 7.33 -8.37
CA LEU A 92 8.48 6.44 -7.79
C LEU A 92 8.43 5.04 -8.43
N ALA A 93 7.23 4.51 -8.67
CA ALA A 93 7.06 3.24 -9.37
C ALA A 93 7.66 3.26 -10.79
N ASN A 94 7.42 4.34 -11.55
CA ASN A 94 8.01 4.51 -12.88
C ASN A 94 9.55 4.53 -12.82
N HIS A 95 10.14 5.20 -11.83
CA HIS A 95 11.59 5.19 -11.63
C HIS A 95 12.13 3.82 -11.21
N MET A 96 11.37 3.05 -10.42
CA MET A 96 11.74 1.67 -10.05
C MET A 96 11.80 0.76 -11.28
N GLU A 97 10.77 0.79 -12.13
CA GLU A 97 10.74 0.03 -13.39
C GLU A 97 11.85 0.46 -14.34
N LEU A 98 12.14 1.76 -14.41
CA LEU A 98 13.20 2.29 -15.27
C LEU A 98 14.59 1.78 -14.85
N ILE A 99 14.89 1.74 -13.55
CA ILE A 99 16.16 1.24 -13.02
C ILE A 99 16.30 -0.28 -13.26
N GLN A 100 15.21 -1.04 -13.11
CA GLN A 100 15.16 -2.48 -13.40
C GLN A 100 15.02 -2.81 -14.90
N SER A 101 14.93 -1.81 -15.77
CA SER A 101 14.73 -2.05 -17.20
C SER A 101 15.96 -2.71 -17.84
N ARG A 102 15.70 -3.63 -18.76
CA ARG A 102 16.75 -4.31 -19.55
C ARG A 102 17.65 -3.34 -20.31
N MET A 103 17.13 -2.17 -20.69
CA MET A 103 17.89 -1.12 -21.36
C MET A 103 18.98 -0.54 -20.43
N ILE A 104 18.60 -0.09 -19.23
CA ILE A 104 19.56 0.52 -18.28
C ILE A 104 20.56 -0.52 -17.78
N VAL A 105 20.09 -1.71 -17.38
CA VAL A 105 20.97 -2.78 -16.88
C VAL A 105 21.87 -3.32 -17.98
N GLY A 106 21.35 -3.57 -19.17
CA GLY A 106 22.12 -4.05 -20.32
C GLY A 106 23.22 -3.08 -20.73
N GLU A 107 22.88 -1.80 -20.95
CA GLU A 107 23.86 -0.78 -21.32
C GLU A 107 24.89 -0.54 -20.20
N ALA A 108 24.49 -0.60 -18.93
CA ALA A 108 25.41 -0.48 -17.81
C ALA A 108 26.47 -1.58 -17.84
N LEU A 109 26.06 -2.83 -18.02
CA LEU A 109 26.94 -3.99 -18.06
C LEU A 109 27.82 -4.03 -19.31
N GLU A 110 27.28 -3.65 -20.47
CA GLU A 110 28.02 -3.58 -21.74
C GLU A 110 29.11 -2.49 -21.71
N GLN A 111 28.76 -1.27 -21.29
CA GLN A 111 29.70 -0.14 -21.26
C GLN A 111 30.86 -0.36 -20.29
N THR A 112 30.61 -1.10 -19.21
CA THR A 112 31.63 -1.41 -18.21
C THR A 112 32.30 -2.78 -18.40
N LYS A 113 31.94 -3.51 -19.48
CA LYS A 113 32.46 -4.85 -19.83
C LYS A 113 32.28 -5.89 -18.71
N LEU A 114 31.14 -5.85 -18.03
CA LEU A 114 30.81 -6.71 -16.89
C LEU A 114 30.01 -7.95 -17.26
N LEU A 115 29.59 -8.08 -18.53
CA LEU A 115 28.89 -9.26 -19.03
C LEU A 115 29.73 -10.54 -18.91
N ASP A 116 31.06 -10.42 -19.04
CA ASP A 116 31.99 -11.56 -19.03
C ASP A 116 32.60 -11.83 -17.64
N LEU A 117 32.05 -11.23 -16.57
CA LEU A 117 32.56 -11.44 -15.22
C LEU A 117 32.46 -12.93 -14.84
N PRO A 118 33.58 -13.58 -14.43
CA PRO A 118 33.58 -14.99 -14.06
C PRO A 118 32.59 -15.33 -12.94
N SER A 119 32.38 -14.38 -12.02
CA SER A 119 31.46 -14.48 -10.88
C SER A 119 29.99 -14.50 -11.30
N ILE A 120 29.61 -13.79 -12.37
CA ILE A 120 28.28 -13.86 -12.99
C ILE A 120 28.14 -15.15 -13.78
N LEU A 121 29.11 -15.46 -14.65
CA LEU A 121 29.09 -16.66 -15.50
C LEU A 121 28.97 -17.96 -14.69
N GLN A 122 29.56 -18.02 -13.49
CA GLN A 122 29.46 -19.17 -12.59
C GLN A 122 28.04 -19.39 -12.03
N GLN A 123 27.20 -18.36 -12.01
CA GLN A 123 25.82 -18.44 -11.51
C GLN A 123 24.77 -18.57 -12.61
N LEU A 124 25.15 -18.42 -13.89
CA LEU A 124 24.20 -18.55 -15.00
C LEU A 124 23.74 -19.99 -15.16
N SER A 125 22.42 -20.15 -15.34
CA SER A 125 21.82 -21.40 -15.79
C SER A 125 21.81 -21.45 -17.32
N GLU A 126 21.65 -22.63 -17.94
CA GLU A 126 21.58 -22.80 -19.41
C GLU A 126 20.51 -21.93 -20.12
N LYS A 127 19.62 -21.26 -19.38
CA LYS A 127 18.50 -20.46 -19.90
C LYS A 127 18.46 -18.99 -19.45
N THR A 128 19.44 -18.50 -18.71
CA THR A 128 19.41 -17.13 -18.14
C THR A 128 20.54 -16.29 -18.71
N ASP A 129 20.21 -15.14 -19.29
CA ASP A 129 21.20 -14.15 -19.73
C ASP A 129 21.80 -13.41 -18.51
N ALA A 130 23.04 -12.92 -18.65
CA ALA A 130 23.71 -12.13 -17.61
C ALA A 130 22.91 -10.88 -17.17
N ILE A 131 22.17 -10.28 -18.11
CA ILE A 131 21.34 -9.10 -17.85
C ILE A 131 20.14 -9.50 -16.98
N ASP A 132 19.47 -10.61 -17.32
CA ASP A 132 18.29 -11.08 -16.59
C ASP A 132 18.67 -11.53 -15.17
N TYR A 133 19.85 -12.15 -15.01
CA TYR A 133 20.41 -12.45 -13.69
C TYR A 133 20.58 -11.19 -12.83
N VAL A 134 21.14 -10.10 -13.38
CA VAL A 134 21.34 -8.85 -12.62
C VAL A 134 20.01 -8.20 -12.26
N ILE A 135 19.01 -8.23 -13.16
CA ILE A 135 17.67 -7.71 -12.89
C ILE A 135 17.00 -8.50 -11.75
N ASP A 136 17.07 -9.84 -11.78
CA ASP A 136 16.46 -10.71 -10.77
C ASP A 136 17.10 -10.52 -9.37
N GLN A 137 18.40 -10.20 -9.32
CA GLN A 137 19.12 -9.93 -8.08
C GLN A 137 19.06 -8.46 -7.62
N LEU A 138 18.40 -7.59 -8.38
CA LEU A 138 18.23 -6.18 -8.05
C LEU A 138 16.88 -5.95 -7.38
N SER A 139 16.91 -5.66 -6.07
CA SER A 139 15.73 -5.31 -5.29
C SER A 139 15.65 -3.80 -5.08
N ILE A 140 14.51 -3.20 -5.44
CA ILE A 140 14.26 -1.78 -5.21
C ILE A 140 13.05 -1.64 -4.30
N VAL A 141 13.23 -0.97 -3.17
CA VAL A 141 12.18 -0.77 -2.17
C VAL A 141 12.00 0.71 -1.88
N LYS A 142 10.75 1.16 -1.81
CA LYS A 142 10.37 2.52 -1.42
C LYS A 142 10.57 2.76 0.08
N GLY A 143 11.11 3.93 0.44
CA GLY A 143 11.18 4.42 1.81
C GLY A 143 12.50 4.14 2.55
N GLY A 144 12.66 4.71 3.75
CA GLY A 144 13.79 4.46 4.65
C GLY A 144 13.41 3.62 5.88
N ASP A 145 14.41 3.15 6.63
CA ASP A 145 14.19 2.44 7.90
C ASP A 145 13.43 3.30 8.92
N GLY A 146 12.48 2.67 9.64
CA GLY A 146 11.74 3.30 10.74
C GLY A 146 10.66 4.30 10.30
N SER A 147 10.65 5.50 10.92
CA SER A 147 9.65 6.56 10.68
C SER A 147 9.71 7.23 9.29
N ALA A 148 10.60 6.77 8.40
CA ALA A 148 10.86 7.34 7.08
C ALA A 148 10.22 6.54 5.92
N LYS A 149 9.18 5.73 6.17
CA LYS A 149 8.48 4.96 5.13
C LYS A 149 7.83 5.81 4.04
N THR A 150 7.55 7.09 4.32
CA THR A 150 6.99 8.07 3.38
C THR A 150 8.06 8.95 2.72
N ALA A 151 9.35 8.70 2.96
CA ALA A 151 10.40 9.47 2.30
C ALA A 151 10.41 9.18 0.80
N ARG A 152 10.61 10.22 -0.03
CA ARG A 152 10.81 10.17 -1.48
C ARG A 152 12.17 9.54 -1.87
N SER A 153 12.56 8.48 -1.18
CA SER A 153 13.84 7.79 -1.37
C SER A 153 13.62 6.36 -1.82
N LEU A 154 14.38 5.95 -2.83
CA LEU A 154 14.50 4.57 -3.27
C LEU A 154 15.74 3.95 -2.62
N ASN A 155 15.57 2.82 -1.93
CA ASN A 155 16.67 1.97 -1.54
C ASN A 155 16.84 0.90 -2.60
N ILE A 156 18.04 0.81 -3.14
CA ILE A 156 18.39 -0.10 -4.23
C ILE A 156 19.44 -1.06 -3.66
N THR A 157 19.13 -2.33 -3.73
CA THR A 157 19.88 -3.41 -3.11
C THR A 157 20.24 -4.44 -4.16
N PHE A 158 21.51 -4.80 -4.26
CA PHE A 158 21.99 -5.83 -5.19
C PHE A 158 22.70 -6.94 -4.42
N THR A 159 22.30 -8.20 -4.66
CA THR A 159 22.87 -9.38 -4.00
C THR A 159 23.73 -10.21 -4.94
N HIS A 160 24.97 -10.50 -4.54
CA HIS A 160 25.90 -11.30 -5.32
C HIS A 160 26.89 -12.07 -4.45
N THR A 161 27.61 -13.06 -5.02
CA THR A 161 28.51 -13.93 -4.24
C THR A 161 29.87 -13.33 -3.95
N GLU A 162 30.28 -12.32 -4.72
CA GLU A 162 31.54 -11.59 -4.51
C GLU A 162 31.24 -10.14 -4.07
N PRO A 163 31.82 -9.64 -2.96
CA PRO A 163 31.49 -8.34 -2.39
C PRO A 163 31.94 -7.15 -3.25
N ASP A 164 33.03 -7.30 -3.99
CA ASP A 164 33.58 -6.25 -4.85
C ASP A 164 32.78 -6.14 -6.15
N ASP A 165 32.43 -7.26 -6.76
CA ASP A 165 31.60 -7.29 -7.97
C ASP A 165 30.18 -6.79 -7.70
N ALA A 166 29.60 -7.10 -6.53
CA ALA A 166 28.30 -6.57 -6.11
C ALA A 166 28.28 -5.04 -6.14
N LYS A 167 29.31 -4.42 -5.57
CA LYS A 167 29.48 -2.96 -5.56
C LYS A 167 29.67 -2.43 -6.99
N LEU A 168 30.49 -3.11 -7.78
CA LEU A 168 30.88 -2.65 -9.10
C LEU A 168 29.70 -2.67 -10.09
N ILE A 169 28.91 -3.74 -10.06
CA ILE A 169 27.68 -3.90 -10.84
C ILE A 169 26.66 -2.83 -10.43
N LEU A 170 26.38 -2.69 -9.13
CA LEU A 170 25.42 -1.69 -8.66
C LEU A 170 25.89 -0.27 -9.02
N THR A 171 27.19 0.02 -8.91
CA THR A 171 27.76 1.32 -9.32
C THR A 171 27.58 1.57 -10.81
N ALA A 172 27.77 0.57 -11.66
CA ALA A 172 27.57 0.68 -13.10
C ALA A 172 26.11 0.99 -13.44
N VAL A 173 25.16 0.25 -12.85
CA VAL A 173 23.72 0.47 -13.03
C VAL A 173 23.32 1.87 -12.57
N MET A 174 23.75 2.29 -11.38
CA MET A 174 23.44 3.62 -10.86
C MET A 174 24.02 4.74 -11.71
N LYS A 175 25.25 4.57 -12.22
CA LYS A 175 25.90 5.56 -13.08
C LYS A 175 25.20 5.65 -14.44
N ARG A 176 24.77 4.52 -15.02
CA ARG A 176 24.02 4.53 -16.29
C ARG A 176 22.66 5.18 -16.11
N TYR A 177 21.97 4.87 -15.02
CA TYR A 177 20.71 5.52 -14.66
C TYR A 177 20.87 7.04 -14.50
N GLU A 178 21.90 7.50 -13.78
CA GLU A 178 22.22 8.92 -13.67
C GLU A 178 22.43 9.57 -15.03
N GLN A 179 23.22 8.93 -15.90
CA GLN A 179 23.48 9.44 -17.24
C GLN A 179 22.19 9.48 -18.08
N PHE A 180 21.34 8.46 -18.01
CA PHE A 180 20.08 8.42 -18.73
C PHE A 180 19.16 9.59 -18.34
N ILE A 181 19.04 9.88 -17.04
CA ILE A 181 18.23 11.02 -16.57
C ILE A 181 18.82 12.35 -17.07
N LYS A 182 20.14 12.52 -17.04
CA LYS A 182 20.80 13.71 -17.61
C LYS A 182 20.51 13.85 -19.10
N ASP A 183 20.69 12.78 -19.86
CA ASP A 183 20.49 12.75 -21.31
C ASP A 183 19.03 13.10 -21.66
N GLN A 184 18.05 12.56 -20.92
CA GLN A 184 16.63 12.87 -21.11
C GLN A 184 16.30 14.33 -20.82
N ILE A 185 16.80 14.88 -19.71
CA ILE A 185 16.59 16.29 -19.36
C ILE A 185 17.23 17.20 -20.41
N GLU A 186 18.46 16.90 -20.83
CA GLU A 186 19.15 17.67 -21.86
C GLU A 186 18.42 17.62 -23.20
N GLN A 187 17.90 16.46 -23.59
CA GLN A 187 17.12 16.29 -24.82
C GLN A 187 15.80 17.08 -24.78
N VAL A 188 15.01 16.94 -23.71
CA VAL A 188 13.71 17.63 -23.59
C VAL A 188 13.90 19.14 -23.50
N MET A 189 14.85 19.60 -22.67
CA MET A 189 15.15 21.03 -22.56
C MET A 189 15.79 21.58 -23.84
N GLY A 190 16.60 20.78 -24.54
CA GLY A 190 17.16 21.13 -25.84
C GLY A 190 16.07 21.35 -26.89
N GLN A 191 15.07 20.47 -26.95
CA GLN A 191 13.91 20.64 -27.83
C GLN A 191 13.09 21.89 -27.47
N ALA A 192 12.81 22.11 -26.19
CA ALA A 192 12.09 23.29 -25.72
C ALA A 192 12.83 24.59 -26.08
N ASN A 193 14.14 24.67 -25.78
CA ASN A 193 14.96 25.83 -26.15
C ASN A 193 15.00 26.05 -27.67
N ASN A 194 15.10 24.99 -28.47
CA ASN A 194 15.09 25.11 -29.94
C ASN A 194 13.77 25.67 -30.46
N LEU A 195 12.63 25.22 -29.92
CA LEU A 195 11.31 25.73 -30.31
C LEU A 195 11.14 27.21 -29.92
N VAL A 196 11.60 27.61 -28.74
CA VAL A 196 11.51 29.01 -28.29
C VAL A 196 12.47 29.91 -29.06
N GLU A 197 13.70 29.48 -29.38
CA GLU A 197 14.62 30.21 -30.27
C GLU A 197 14.07 30.34 -31.70
N GLN A 198 13.41 29.30 -32.23
CA GLN A 198 12.70 29.38 -33.52
C GLN A 198 11.59 30.42 -33.47
N ALA A 199 10.73 30.36 -32.44
CA ALA A 199 9.66 31.35 -32.26
C ALA A 199 10.20 32.78 -32.14
N LYS A 200 11.30 32.98 -31.40
CA LYS A 200 11.99 34.27 -31.27
C LYS A 200 12.48 34.78 -32.63
N THR A 201 13.12 33.92 -33.42
CA THR A 201 13.63 34.28 -34.75
C THR A 201 12.48 34.66 -35.69
N ASP A 202 11.38 33.91 -35.66
CA ASP A 202 10.19 34.17 -36.46
C ASP A 202 9.52 35.50 -36.11
N VAL A 203 9.34 35.78 -34.81
CA VAL A 203 8.75 37.05 -34.34
C VAL A 203 9.68 38.21 -34.65
N GLN A 204 10.99 38.06 -34.42
CA GLN A 204 11.98 39.08 -34.77
C GLN A 204 11.95 39.41 -36.26
N GLY A 205 11.90 38.40 -37.14
CA GLY A 205 11.81 38.60 -38.58
C GLY A 205 10.54 39.35 -39.00
N LYS A 206 9.39 39.04 -38.38
CA LYS A 206 8.12 39.78 -38.61
C LYS A 206 8.20 41.21 -38.11
N LEU A 207 8.76 41.43 -36.93
CA LEU A 207 8.94 42.76 -36.34
C LEU A 207 9.80 43.65 -37.23
N THR A 208 10.98 43.18 -37.63
CA THR A 208 11.88 43.93 -38.53
C THR A 208 11.23 44.24 -39.88
N ASN A 209 10.43 43.33 -40.42
CA ASN A 209 9.68 43.58 -41.66
C ASN A 209 8.61 44.65 -41.49
N LEU A 210 7.85 44.61 -40.38
CA LEU A 210 6.83 45.62 -40.05
C LEU A 210 7.46 47.00 -39.80
N GLU A 211 8.58 47.06 -39.09
CA GLU A 211 9.34 48.30 -38.90
C GLU A 211 9.82 48.87 -40.23
N ALA A 212 10.35 48.03 -41.13
CA ALA A 212 10.78 48.45 -42.45
C ALA A 212 9.60 48.93 -43.32
N GLU A 213 8.44 48.28 -43.24
CA GLU A 213 7.20 48.70 -43.90
C GLU A 213 6.73 50.06 -43.36
N HIS A 214 6.73 50.23 -42.03
CA HIS A 214 6.37 51.49 -41.38
C HIS A 214 7.31 52.63 -41.76
N LEU A 215 8.62 52.40 -41.78
CA LEU A 215 9.59 53.39 -42.22
C LEU A 215 9.40 53.80 -43.69
N LYS A 216 9.12 52.85 -44.59
CA LYS A 216 8.81 53.15 -45.99
C LYS A 216 7.53 53.98 -46.11
N PHE A 217 6.47 53.55 -45.41
CA PHE A 217 5.20 54.27 -45.38
C PHE A 217 5.38 55.71 -44.89
N ARG A 218 6.13 55.92 -43.80
CA ARG A 218 6.41 57.26 -43.26
C ARG A 218 7.23 58.14 -44.18
N ARG A 219 8.14 57.56 -44.98
CA ARG A 219 8.92 58.31 -45.97
C ARG A 219 8.06 58.81 -47.12
N ASP A 220 7.10 58.01 -47.54
CA ASP A 220 6.28 58.29 -48.72
C ASP A 220 5.01 59.10 -48.36
N ALA A 221 4.63 59.17 -47.09
CA ALA A 221 3.46 59.92 -46.61
C ALA A 221 3.74 61.44 -46.48
N PRO A 222 2.83 62.32 -46.95
CA PRO A 222 2.95 63.78 -46.86
C PRO A 222 2.59 64.34 -45.47
N LEU A 223 3.06 63.70 -44.40
CA LEU A 223 2.77 64.05 -43.01
C LEU A 223 3.84 64.99 -42.44
N PHE A 224 3.46 66.22 -42.05
CA PHE A 224 4.33 67.11 -41.27
C PHE A 224 4.06 66.90 -39.78
N PHE A 225 4.99 66.26 -39.06
CA PHE A 225 4.82 65.94 -37.65
C PHE A 225 5.19 67.13 -36.75
N GLN A 226 4.26 67.60 -35.92
CA GLN A 226 4.51 68.55 -34.83
C GLN A 226 4.01 67.97 -33.49
N GLY A 227 4.57 66.83 -33.08
CA GLY A 227 4.33 66.27 -31.74
C GLY A 227 2.91 65.74 -31.48
N GLU A 228 2.75 65.12 -30.32
CA GLU A 228 1.47 64.56 -29.87
C GLU A 228 0.41 65.65 -29.71
N GLY A 229 -0.70 65.52 -30.43
CA GLY A 229 -1.83 66.45 -30.39
C GLY A 229 -1.82 67.54 -31.48
N SER A 230 -0.90 67.48 -32.44
CA SER A 230 -0.97 68.36 -33.62
C SER A 230 -2.20 68.01 -34.47
N SER A 231 -3.04 69.01 -34.70
CA SER A 231 -4.21 68.92 -35.57
C SER A 231 -3.78 68.94 -37.04
N ASN A 232 -4.49 68.17 -37.87
CA ASN A 232 -4.28 68.16 -39.31
C ASN A 232 -4.44 69.58 -39.88
N ILE A 233 -3.35 70.10 -40.47
CA ILE A 233 -3.29 71.49 -40.98
C ILE A 233 -4.39 71.76 -42.01
N TYR A 234 -4.73 70.77 -42.84
CA TYR A 234 -5.81 70.89 -43.83
C TYR A 234 -7.19 70.82 -43.18
N GLN A 235 -7.36 70.02 -42.12
CA GLN A 235 -8.60 69.98 -41.36
C GLN A 235 -8.87 71.32 -40.65
N ASP A 236 -7.86 71.94 -40.05
CA ASP A 236 -7.99 73.25 -39.43
C ASP A 236 -8.17 74.36 -40.45
N ARG A 237 -7.53 74.25 -41.62
CA ARG A 237 -7.77 75.16 -42.74
C ARG A 237 -9.21 75.02 -43.26
N TYR A 238 -9.70 73.80 -43.42
CA TYR A 238 -11.06 73.53 -43.84
C TYR A 238 -12.08 74.11 -42.85
N ARG A 239 -11.89 73.90 -41.54
CA ARG A 239 -12.73 74.50 -40.49
C ARG A 239 -12.76 76.02 -40.59
N ARG A 240 -11.59 76.67 -40.69
CA ARG A 240 -11.52 78.13 -40.86
C ARG A 240 -12.23 78.64 -42.10
N LEU A 241 -12.11 77.94 -43.23
CA LEU A 241 -12.79 78.30 -44.48
C LEU A 241 -14.32 78.11 -44.39
N GLN A 242 -14.77 77.07 -43.67
CA GLN A 242 -16.20 76.85 -43.40
C GLN A 242 -16.78 77.96 -42.52
N ASP A 243 -16.03 78.41 -41.51
CA ASP A 243 -16.43 79.54 -40.66
C ASP A 243 -16.54 80.84 -41.48
N GLU A 244 -15.59 81.11 -42.39
CA GLU A 244 -15.61 82.29 -43.28
C GLU A 244 -16.78 82.22 -44.29
N LEU A 245 -17.08 81.04 -44.84
CA LEU A 245 -18.25 80.81 -45.70
C LEU A 245 -19.56 81.07 -44.95
N LEU A 246 -19.66 80.63 -43.69
CA LEU A 246 -20.84 80.86 -42.87
C LEU A 246 -21.07 82.36 -42.62
N ASP A 247 -20.01 83.14 -42.38
CA ASP A 247 -20.12 84.59 -42.21
C ASP A 247 -20.60 85.26 -43.51
N LEU A 248 -20.06 84.86 -44.67
CA LEU A 248 -20.54 85.34 -45.97
C LEU A 248 -22.00 84.97 -46.25
N ASP A 249 -22.44 83.77 -45.85
CA ASP A 249 -23.84 83.36 -45.97
C ASP A 249 -24.78 84.28 -45.18
N ILE A 250 -24.36 84.69 -43.98
CA ILE A 250 -25.09 85.65 -43.15
C ILE A 250 -25.13 87.02 -43.84
N GLN A 251 -23.99 87.48 -44.39
CA GLN A 251 -23.91 88.76 -45.10
C GLN A 251 -24.79 88.79 -46.35
N GLU A 252 -24.70 87.78 -47.23
CA GLU A 252 -25.49 87.71 -48.46
C GLU A 252 -26.99 87.60 -48.15
N SER A 253 -27.37 86.79 -47.16
CA SER A 253 -28.76 86.69 -46.72
C SER A 253 -29.30 88.04 -46.22
N THR A 254 -28.46 88.80 -45.50
CA THR A 254 -28.80 90.15 -45.04
C THR A 254 -29.01 91.11 -46.20
N VAL A 255 -28.07 91.15 -47.16
CA VAL A 255 -28.15 92.00 -48.35
C VAL A 255 -29.36 91.62 -49.21
N LYS A 256 -29.59 90.33 -49.43
CA LYS A 256 -30.74 89.83 -50.22
C LYS A 256 -32.07 90.15 -49.57
N THR A 257 -32.17 90.06 -48.23
CA THR A 257 -33.36 90.45 -47.48
C THR A 257 -33.62 91.95 -47.61
N ARG A 258 -32.56 92.78 -47.53
CA ARG A 258 -32.67 94.23 -47.76
C ARG A 258 -33.13 94.53 -49.18
N LEU A 259 -32.50 93.90 -50.18
CA LEU A 259 -32.84 94.08 -51.59
C LEU A 259 -34.31 93.71 -51.86
N THR A 260 -34.78 92.58 -51.33
CA THR A 260 -36.18 92.16 -51.49
C THR A 260 -37.15 93.20 -50.91
N ARG A 261 -36.86 93.74 -49.72
CA ARG A 261 -37.69 94.79 -49.09
C ARG A 261 -37.72 96.07 -49.91
N VAL A 262 -36.58 96.48 -50.46
CA VAL A 262 -36.48 97.70 -51.27
C VAL A 262 -37.20 97.52 -52.61
N ASP A 263 -37.05 96.37 -53.26
CA ASP A 263 -37.75 96.04 -54.51
C ASP A 263 -39.28 95.95 -54.34
N GLU A 264 -39.75 95.37 -53.23
CA GLU A 264 -41.19 95.38 -52.88
C GLU A 264 -41.70 96.80 -52.69
N THR A 265 -40.94 97.63 -51.96
CA THR A 265 -41.29 99.04 -51.73
C THR A 265 -41.35 99.84 -53.03
N LEU A 266 -40.40 99.61 -53.96
CA LEU A 266 -40.37 100.26 -55.28
C LEU A 266 -41.59 99.87 -56.13
N LYS A 267 -42.08 98.63 -56.04
CA LYS A 267 -43.29 98.19 -56.77
C LYS A 267 -44.57 98.83 -56.24
N GLU A 268 -44.59 99.25 -54.98
CA GLU A 268 -45.72 99.93 -54.34
C GLU A 268 -45.70 101.47 -54.55
N MET A 269 -44.70 102.02 -55.25
CA MET A 269 -44.65 103.46 -55.55
C MET A 269 -45.49 103.78 -56.80
N ASP A 270 -46.42 104.73 -56.66
CA ASP A 270 -47.28 105.24 -57.72
C ASP A 270 -46.74 106.62 -58.19
N GLU A 271 -46.48 106.79 -59.49
CA GLU A 271 -45.89 107.99 -60.11
C GLU A 271 -46.73 109.26 -59.91
N SER A 272 -47.98 109.12 -59.45
CA SER A 272 -48.95 110.21 -59.27
C SER A 272 -48.94 110.91 -57.90
N VAL A 273 -48.08 110.48 -56.96
CA VAL A 273 -48.05 110.98 -55.56
C VAL A 273 -46.94 112.03 -55.33
N ASP A 274 -47.25 113.07 -54.55
CA ASP A 274 -46.38 114.22 -54.25
C ASP A 274 -45.03 113.76 -53.61
N PRO A 275 -43.84 114.19 -54.10
CA PRO A 275 -42.54 113.74 -53.62
C PRO A 275 -42.27 113.92 -52.12
N ILE A 276 -43.01 114.81 -51.46
CA ILE A 276 -42.87 115.10 -50.02
C ILE A 276 -43.45 113.94 -49.17
N ASP A 277 -44.56 113.32 -49.58
CA ASP A 277 -45.17 112.18 -48.86
C ASP A 277 -44.38 110.87 -49.05
N GLN A 278 -43.42 110.85 -49.97
CA GLN A 278 -42.58 109.68 -50.26
C GLN A 278 -41.25 109.66 -49.48
N LEU A 279 -40.92 110.72 -48.73
CA LEU A 279 -39.69 110.84 -47.95
C LEU A 279 -39.56 109.79 -46.85
N ASP A 280 -40.66 109.38 -46.21
CA ASP A 280 -40.67 108.34 -45.16
C ASP A 280 -40.17 106.98 -45.67
N LYS A 281 -40.36 106.69 -46.97
CA LYS A 281 -39.91 105.45 -47.61
C LYS A 281 -38.39 105.39 -47.81
N LEU A 282 -37.68 106.52 -47.73
CA LEU A 282 -36.21 106.57 -47.78
C LEU A 282 -35.54 106.13 -46.47
N ALA A 283 -36.31 105.96 -45.38
CA ALA A 283 -35.81 105.42 -44.11
C ALA A 283 -35.35 103.94 -44.21
N LEU A 284 -35.63 103.26 -45.33
CA LEU A 284 -35.15 101.90 -45.62
C LEU A 284 -33.66 101.84 -45.97
N ILE A 285 -33.04 102.97 -46.31
CA ILE A 285 -31.62 103.04 -46.63
C ILE A 285 -30.86 103.14 -45.30
N ASP A 286 -29.93 102.20 -45.06
CA ASP A 286 -29.08 102.27 -43.88
C ASP A 286 -28.09 103.45 -43.94
N SER A 287 -27.61 103.90 -42.77
CA SER A 287 -26.75 105.09 -42.66
C SER A 287 -25.46 104.99 -43.48
N GLU A 288 -24.90 103.78 -43.62
CA GLU A 288 -23.68 103.52 -44.37
C GLU A 288 -23.92 103.63 -45.88
N SER A 289 -25.04 103.10 -46.36
CA SER A 289 -25.46 103.18 -47.76
C SER A 289 -25.93 104.59 -48.12
N LEU A 290 -26.49 105.33 -47.17
CA LEU A 290 -26.80 106.76 -47.30
C LEU A 290 -25.54 107.61 -47.52
N GLU A 291 -24.42 107.29 -46.87
CA GLU A 291 -23.14 107.96 -47.14
C GLU A 291 -22.63 107.63 -48.55
N ARG A 292 -22.68 106.35 -48.96
CA ARG A 292 -22.28 105.90 -50.31
C ARG A 292 -23.16 106.54 -51.40
N LEU A 293 -24.47 106.63 -51.17
CA LEU A 293 -25.43 107.30 -52.05
C LEU A 293 -25.32 108.83 -52.01
N GLY A 294 -24.96 109.43 -50.87
CA GLY A 294 -24.70 110.85 -50.73
C GLY A 294 -23.48 111.31 -51.53
N VAL A 295 -22.43 110.47 -51.58
CA VAL A 295 -21.28 110.66 -52.48
C VAL A 295 -21.72 110.55 -53.94
N PHE A 296 -22.61 109.62 -54.28
CA PHE A 296 -23.16 109.44 -55.63
C PHE A 296 -24.01 110.64 -56.08
N ALA A 297 -24.94 111.11 -55.24
CA ALA A 297 -25.77 112.28 -55.51
C ALA A 297 -24.95 113.58 -55.58
N GLY A 298 -23.91 113.69 -54.73
CA GLY A 298 -22.98 114.83 -54.72
C GLY A 298 -22.08 114.93 -55.96
N LEU A 299 -21.86 113.82 -56.69
CA LEU A 299 -21.10 113.81 -57.95
C LEU A 299 -21.93 114.31 -59.16
N GLN A 300 -23.27 114.36 -59.07
CA GLN A 300 -24.15 114.86 -60.16
C GLN A 300 -24.44 116.38 -60.10
N MET A 301 -24.30 117.05 -58.96
CA MET A 301 -24.54 118.50 -58.85
C MET A 301 -23.36 119.34 -59.37
N ASN A 302 -23.46 119.78 -60.62
CA ASN A 302 -22.47 120.63 -61.29
C ASN A 302 -22.82 122.13 -61.13
N SER A 303 -22.56 122.75 -59.97
CA SER A 303 -22.58 124.22 -59.82
C SER A 303 -21.64 124.73 -58.72
N ALA A 304 -20.83 125.72 -59.11
CA ALA A 304 -19.64 126.20 -58.43
C ALA A 304 -19.88 127.13 -57.23
N ASN A 305 -18.88 127.13 -56.33
CA ASN A 305 -18.58 128.13 -55.29
C ASN A 305 -19.47 128.19 -54.03
N THR A 306 -19.28 127.23 -53.13
CA THR A 306 -19.58 127.39 -51.70
C THR A 306 -18.34 127.12 -50.83
N ALA A 307 -18.18 127.93 -49.79
CA ALA A 307 -17.00 127.96 -48.92
C ALA A 307 -16.78 126.65 -48.12
N GLU A 308 -17.79 125.79 -48.00
CA GLU A 308 -17.70 124.47 -47.36
C GLU A 308 -16.99 123.43 -48.24
N PHE A 309 -17.02 123.56 -49.57
CA PHE A 309 -16.30 122.65 -50.48
C PHE A 309 -14.78 122.88 -50.52
N LYS A 310 -14.32 124.10 -50.20
CA LYS A 310 -12.89 124.38 -49.99
C LYS A 310 -12.36 123.82 -48.67
N ALA A 311 -13.23 123.51 -47.71
CA ALA A 311 -12.86 122.88 -46.44
C ALA A 311 -12.73 121.35 -46.53
N ALA A 312 -13.32 120.71 -47.55
CA ALA A 312 -13.26 119.26 -47.77
C ALA A 312 -12.04 118.79 -48.60
N MET A 313 -11.22 119.70 -49.15
CA MET A 313 -10.01 119.35 -49.91
C MET A 313 -8.94 118.55 -49.13
N PRO A 314 -8.76 118.67 -47.81
CA PRO A 314 -7.78 117.84 -47.09
C PRO A 314 -8.15 116.35 -47.09
N ALA A 315 -9.44 116.00 -47.05
CA ALA A 315 -9.90 114.61 -46.94
C ALA A 315 -9.74 113.82 -48.25
N LYS A 316 -10.11 114.42 -49.41
CA LYS A 316 -9.88 113.79 -50.73
C LYS A 316 -8.38 113.70 -51.10
N ALA A 317 -7.54 114.61 -50.59
CA ALA A 317 -6.10 114.55 -50.80
C ALA A 317 -5.41 113.47 -49.92
N GLU A 318 -5.94 113.19 -48.72
CA GLU A 318 -5.54 112.08 -47.85
C GLU A 318 -5.95 110.72 -48.44
N GLU A 319 -7.15 110.61 -49.01
CA GLU A 319 -7.65 109.38 -49.64
C GLU A 319 -6.89 109.03 -50.94
N ALA A 320 -6.61 110.03 -51.79
CA ALA A 320 -5.76 109.84 -52.95
C ALA A 320 -4.30 109.50 -52.56
N ARG A 321 -3.79 110.06 -51.45
CA ARG A 321 -2.46 109.71 -50.93
C ARG A 321 -2.41 108.29 -50.38
N THR A 322 -3.42 107.83 -49.66
CA THR A 322 -3.47 106.44 -49.13
C THR A 322 -3.55 105.41 -50.25
N GLN A 323 -4.35 105.66 -51.29
CA GLN A 323 -4.44 104.83 -52.50
C GLN A 323 -3.10 104.76 -53.27
N ILE A 324 -2.41 105.91 -53.44
CA ILE A 324 -1.07 105.94 -54.07
C ILE A 324 -0.02 105.22 -53.20
N THR A 325 -0.11 105.34 -51.86
CA THR A 325 0.80 104.66 -50.93
C THR A 325 0.57 103.15 -50.95
N HIS A 326 -0.68 102.70 -51.11
CA HIS A 326 -1.05 101.31 -51.27
C HIS A 326 -0.49 100.72 -52.58
N LEU A 327 -0.61 101.45 -53.69
CA LEU A 327 -0.05 101.03 -54.98
C LEU A 327 1.48 100.95 -54.94
N LEU A 328 2.16 101.89 -54.28
CA LEU A 328 3.61 101.84 -54.07
C LEU A 328 4.03 100.62 -53.24
N ARG A 329 3.24 100.26 -52.22
CA ARG A 329 3.48 99.08 -51.38
C ARG A 329 3.29 97.79 -52.17
N LEU A 330 2.20 97.64 -52.91
CA LEU A 330 1.94 96.46 -53.76
C LEU A 330 3.03 96.28 -54.82
N ASN A 331 3.47 97.38 -55.44
CA ASN A 331 4.53 97.32 -56.45
C ASN A 331 5.90 96.96 -55.85
N SER A 332 6.19 97.42 -54.62
CA SER A 332 7.37 97.01 -53.87
C SER A 332 7.33 95.51 -53.50
N GLU A 333 6.17 95.01 -53.08
CA GLU A 333 5.99 93.60 -52.72
C GLU A 333 6.07 92.68 -53.95
N LYS A 334 5.53 93.13 -55.10
CA LYS A 334 5.73 92.47 -56.40
C LYS A 334 7.21 92.36 -56.73
N GLN A 335 7.99 93.44 -56.60
CA GLN A 335 9.43 93.40 -56.90
C GLN A 335 10.17 92.40 -56.00
N ARG A 336 9.81 92.35 -54.71
CA ARG A 336 10.37 91.38 -53.76
C ARG A 336 10.04 89.94 -54.14
N LEU A 337 8.76 89.66 -54.42
CA LEU A 337 8.30 88.30 -54.75
C LEU A 337 8.74 87.85 -56.15
N THR A 338 8.86 88.77 -57.11
CA THR A 338 9.42 88.48 -58.44
C THR A 338 10.90 88.11 -58.35
N SER A 339 11.66 88.72 -57.43
CA SER A 339 13.06 88.36 -57.18
C SER A 339 13.23 86.97 -56.55
N VAL A 340 12.22 86.46 -55.83
CA VAL A 340 12.30 85.18 -55.09
C VAL A 340 11.67 84.02 -55.87
N PHE A 341 10.54 84.24 -56.53
CA PHE A 341 9.73 83.18 -57.17
C PHE A 341 9.71 83.23 -58.70
N GLY A 342 10.24 84.28 -59.32
CA GLY A 342 10.23 84.49 -60.77
C GLY A 342 8.88 84.96 -61.34
N PRO A 343 8.85 85.48 -62.58
CA PRO A 343 7.68 86.19 -63.13
C PRO A 343 6.45 85.30 -63.44
N GLY A 344 6.60 83.97 -63.50
CA GLY A 344 5.51 83.05 -63.82
C GLY A 344 4.82 82.39 -62.61
N HIS A 345 5.21 82.73 -61.38
CA HIS A 345 4.65 82.10 -60.17
C HIS A 345 3.21 82.59 -59.90
N PRO A 346 2.26 81.71 -59.49
CA PRO A 346 0.85 82.09 -59.33
C PRO A 346 0.63 83.30 -58.43
N LYS A 347 1.34 83.40 -57.30
CA LYS A 347 1.28 84.58 -56.40
C LYS A 347 1.80 85.88 -57.03
N VAL A 348 2.76 85.79 -57.95
CA VAL A 348 3.29 86.97 -58.67
C VAL A 348 2.31 87.40 -59.75
N GLN A 349 1.66 86.44 -60.43
CA GLN A 349 0.58 86.70 -61.37
C GLN A 349 -0.67 87.25 -60.69
N GLU A 350 -0.98 86.77 -59.49
CA GLU A 350 -2.05 87.29 -58.63
C GLU A 350 -1.77 88.76 -58.25
N LEU A 351 -0.59 89.07 -57.72
CA LEU A 351 -0.16 90.45 -57.45
C LEU A 351 -0.11 91.33 -58.72
N GLU A 352 0.26 90.76 -59.86
CA GLU A 352 0.29 91.46 -61.13
C GLU A 352 -1.12 91.73 -61.65
N SER A 353 -2.06 90.81 -61.44
CA SER A 353 -3.48 91.00 -61.70
C SER A 353 -4.09 92.02 -60.73
N GLU A 354 -3.68 92.02 -59.46
CA GLU A 354 -4.15 92.96 -58.44
C GLU A 354 -3.61 94.38 -58.69
N ILE A 355 -2.34 94.52 -59.07
CA ILE A 355 -1.77 95.81 -59.51
C ILE A 355 -2.42 96.28 -60.81
N THR A 356 -2.73 95.36 -61.74
CA THR A 356 -3.45 95.70 -62.97
C THR A 356 -4.87 96.14 -62.66
N LEU A 357 -5.59 95.45 -61.76
CA LEU A 357 -6.92 95.81 -61.30
C LEU A 357 -6.95 97.14 -60.55
N VAL A 358 -5.96 97.43 -59.70
CA VAL A 358 -5.86 98.74 -59.01
C VAL A 358 -5.46 99.85 -60.00
N LYS A 359 -4.64 99.56 -61.01
CA LYS A 359 -4.34 100.51 -62.10
C LYS A 359 -5.54 100.74 -63.02
N GLU A 360 -6.28 99.69 -63.35
CA GLU A 360 -7.55 99.77 -64.05
C GLU A 360 -8.52 100.56 -63.21
N PHE A 361 -8.72 100.28 -61.92
CA PHE A 361 -9.57 101.08 -61.02
C PHE A 361 -9.20 102.58 -61.00
N LEU A 362 -7.89 102.91 -61.03
CA LEU A 362 -7.40 104.30 -61.14
C LEU A 362 -7.52 104.90 -62.56
N GLN A 363 -7.61 104.09 -63.62
CA GLN A 363 -7.85 104.52 -65.01
C GLN A 363 -9.35 104.54 -65.36
N ASP A 364 -10.16 103.64 -64.80
CA ASP A 364 -11.63 103.54 -64.90
C ASP A 364 -12.27 104.75 -64.23
N GLN A 365 -11.66 105.27 -63.14
CA GLN A 365 -12.04 106.57 -62.59
C GLN A 365 -11.82 107.76 -63.54
N LYS A 366 -11.10 107.58 -64.66
CA LYS A 366 -10.89 108.59 -65.69
C LYS A 366 -11.84 108.44 -66.89
N ASP A 367 -12.39 107.25 -67.12
CA ASP A 367 -13.30 106.94 -68.24
C ASP A 367 -14.77 106.69 -67.84
N LEU A 368 -15.13 106.79 -66.55
CA LEU A 368 -16.52 106.87 -66.08
C LEU A 368 -17.15 108.28 -66.22
N THR A 369 -16.73 109.04 -67.24
CA THR A 369 -17.46 110.23 -67.73
C THR A 369 -18.61 109.79 -68.62
N SER A 370 -19.72 109.35 -68.01
CA SER A 370 -21.11 109.69 -68.36
C SER A 370 -22.12 108.65 -67.83
N PRO A 371 -22.52 108.70 -66.55
CA PRO A 371 -23.80 108.14 -66.09
C PRO A 371 -24.99 109.07 -66.35
N ALA A 372 -24.82 110.10 -67.21
CA ALA A 372 -25.90 111.02 -67.58
C ALA A 372 -26.98 110.37 -68.46
N GLU A 373 -26.71 109.20 -69.05
CA GLU A 373 -27.59 108.58 -70.05
C GLU A 373 -28.53 107.48 -69.50
N MET A 374 -28.38 107.04 -68.24
CA MET A 374 -29.29 106.04 -67.63
C MET A 374 -30.37 106.64 -66.70
N PHE A 375 -30.21 107.89 -66.25
CA PHE A 375 -31.19 108.58 -65.41
C PHE A 375 -31.25 110.07 -65.80
N GLY A 376 -31.99 110.38 -66.87
CA GLY A 376 -32.25 111.77 -67.27
C GLY A 376 -33.07 112.51 -66.21
N ASP A 377 -32.78 113.81 -65.98
CA ASP A 377 -33.45 114.88 -65.19
C ASP A 377 -34.28 114.55 -63.91
N SER A 378 -34.36 113.30 -63.46
CA SER A 378 -35.19 112.81 -62.34
C SER A 378 -34.38 112.10 -61.25
N ALA A 379 -33.05 112.26 -61.25
CA ALA A 379 -32.13 111.64 -60.29
C ALA A 379 -32.20 112.21 -58.85
N LEU A 380 -33.15 113.11 -58.57
CA LEU A 380 -33.40 113.71 -57.24
C LEU A 380 -34.78 113.35 -56.67
N THR A 381 -35.44 112.34 -57.23
CA THR A 381 -36.70 111.80 -56.69
C THR A 381 -36.41 110.69 -55.67
N PRO A 382 -37.26 110.51 -54.64
CA PRO A 382 -37.17 109.38 -53.70
C PRO A 382 -37.07 108.01 -54.39
N GLU A 383 -37.75 107.85 -55.53
CA GLU A 383 -37.70 106.64 -56.35
C GLU A 383 -36.32 106.41 -57.01
N GLY A 384 -35.69 107.48 -57.51
CA GLY A 384 -34.36 107.43 -58.12
C GLY A 384 -33.27 107.01 -57.14
N LEU A 385 -33.34 107.49 -55.89
CA LEU A 385 -32.42 107.10 -54.81
C LEU A 385 -32.58 105.63 -54.40
N LEU A 386 -33.82 105.14 -54.32
CA LEU A 386 -34.09 103.72 -54.04
C LEU A 386 -33.61 102.83 -55.20
N LYS A 387 -33.79 103.23 -56.47
CA LYS A 387 -33.23 102.51 -57.63
C LYS A 387 -31.70 102.47 -57.62
N ALA A 388 -31.03 103.56 -57.24
CA ALA A 388 -29.58 103.59 -57.06
C ALA A 388 -29.13 102.67 -55.90
N TYR A 389 -29.89 102.63 -54.81
CA TYR A 389 -29.63 101.71 -53.69
C TYR A 389 -29.76 100.23 -54.10
N VAL A 390 -30.77 99.89 -54.91
CA VAL A 390 -30.90 98.54 -55.50
C VAL A 390 -29.70 98.20 -56.38
N GLY A 391 -29.20 99.14 -57.18
CA GLY A 391 -27.97 98.96 -57.96
C GLY A 391 -26.75 98.63 -57.07
N PHE A 392 -26.62 99.34 -55.94
CA PHE A 392 -25.57 99.12 -54.96
C PHE A 392 -25.67 97.74 -54.30
N LEU A 393 -26.85 97.37 -53.80
CA LEU A 393 -27.09 96.06 -53.17
C LEU A 393 -26.89 94.89 -54.15
N ASN A 394 -27.22 95.06 -55.43
CA ASN A 394 -26.94 94.05 -56.46
C ASN A 394 -25.43 93.88 -56.71
N HIS A 395 -24.67 94.98 -56.71
CA HIS A 395 -23.22 94.92 -56.83
C HIS A 395 -22.58 94.23 -55.61
N ASP A 396 -23.00 94.57 -54.40
CA ASP A 396 -22.55 93.92 -53.16
C ASP A 396 -22.87 92.42 -53.17
N LEU A 397 -24.09 92.05 -53.59
CA LEU A 397 -24.48 90.65 -53.73
C LEU A 397 -23.61 89.92 -54.75
N ALA A 398 -23.31 90.54 -55.90
CA ALA A 398 -22.41 89.97 -56.90
C ALA A 398 -21.00 89.76 -56.35
N ALA A 399 -20.43 90.74 -55.63
CA ALA A 399 -19.11 90.64 -55.01
C ALA A 399 -19.06 89.53 -53.93
N LEU A 400 -20.07 89.47 -53.06
CA LEU A 400 -20.19 88.41 -52.05
C LEU A 400 -20.35 87.02 -52.69
N SER A 401 -21.13 86.92 -53.77
CA SER A 401 -21.34 85.66 -54.48
C SER A 401 -20.04 85.14 -55.13
N GLU A 402 -19.21 86.03 -55.66
CA GLU A 402 -17.93 85.64 -56.27
C GLU A 402 -16.92 85.21 -55.20
N ARG A 403 -16.85 85.94 -54.08
CA ARG A 403 -16.05 85.54 -52.91
C ARG A 403 -16.50 84.18 -52.34
N ARG A 404 -17.81 83.91 -52.28
CA ARG A 404 -18.32 82.59 -51.85
C ARG A 404 -17.82 81.49 -52.78
N LYS A 405 -17.87 81.66 -54.11
CA LYS A 405 -17.39 80.64 -55.06
C LYS A 405 -15.91 80.31 -54.83
N GLU A 406 -15.08 81.34 -54.64
CA GLU A 406 -13.65 81.19 -54.36
C GLU A 406 -13.43 80.40 -53.07
N LEU A 407 -14.06 80.81 -51.97
CA LEU A 407 -13.90 80.12 -50.68
C LEU A 407 -14.46 78.69 -50.71
N THR A 408 -15.55 78.45 -51.43
CA THR A 408 -16.13 77.10 -51.60
C THR A 408 -15.15 76.17 -52.32
N TYR A 409 -14.49 76.66 -53.37
CA TYR A 409 -13.45 75.92 -54.07
C TYR A 409 -12.26 75.60 -53.15
N LEU A 410 -11.77 76.60 -52.40
CA LEU A 410 -10.68 76.41 -51.44
C LEU A 410 -11.06 75.45 -50.30
N ALA A 411 -12.31 75.49 -49.84
CA ALA A 411 -12.81 74.59 -48.82
C ALA A 411 -12.87 73.15 -49.34
N ALA A 412 -13.38 72.92 -50.56
CA ALA A 412 -13.42 71.60 -51.17
C ALA A 412 -12.00 71.01 -51.38
N ASP A 413 -11.04 71.82 -51.83
CA ASP A 413 -9.63 71.42 -51.95
C ASP A 413 -9.02 71.05 -50.58
N ALA A 414 -9.27 71.88 -49.55
CA ALA A 414 -8.81 71.61 -48.19
C ALA A 414 -9.45 70.35 -47.59
N GLU A 415 -10.74 70.10 -47.86
CA GLU A 415 -11.45 68.90 -47.42
C GLU A 415 -10.86 67.63 -48.04
N SER A 416 -10.61 67.63 -49.35
CA SER A 416 -10.02 66.48 -50.05
C SER A 416 -8.65 66.12 -49.49
N LYS A 417 -7.78 67.14 -49.32
CA LYS A 417 -6.44 66.95 -48.73
C LYS A 417 -6.51 66.53 -47.27
N ALA A 418 -7.48 67.02 -46.51
CA ALA A 418 -7.70 66.59 -45.14
C ALA A 418 -8.08 65.11 -45.07
N LYS A 419 -8.99 64.64 -45.92
CA LYS A 419 -9.40 63.22 -46.00
C LYS A 419 -8.25 62.30 -46.37
N GLU A 420 -7.47 62.67 -47.40
CA GLU A 420 -6.27 61.92 -47.80
C GLU A 420 -5.29 61.80 -46.61
N LEU A 421 -5.02 62.90 -45.91
CA LEU A 421 -4.10 62.87 -44.77
C LEU A 421 -4.61 62.02 -43.59
N ILE A 422 -5.92 62.05 -43.30
CA ILE A 422 -6.54 61.20 -42.26
C ILE A 422 -6.35 59.72 -42.59
N GLU A 423 -6.44 59.33 -43.87
CA GLU A 423 -6.18 57.95 -44.29
C GLU A 423 -4.73 57.55 -44.00
N TYR A 424 -3.77 58.45 -44.26
CA TYR A 424 -2.37 58.21 -43.89
C TYR A 424 -2.18 58.10 -42.36
N GLU A 425 -2.82 58.96 -41.57
CA GLU A 425 -2.76 58.91 -40.09
C GLU A 425 -3.34 57.60 -39.52
N LEU A 426 -4.46 57.14 -40.06
CA LEU A 426 -5.09 55.89 -39.63
C LEU A 426 -4.19 54.69 -39.95
N ASN A 427 -3.60 54.65 -41.15
CA ASN A 427 -2.68 53.60 -41.56
C ASN A 427 -1.40 53.60 -40.73
N ASP A 428 -0.86 54.79 -40.40
CA ASP A 428 0.28 54.93 -39.48
C ASP A 428 -0.07 54.32 -38.10
N MET A 429 -1.23 54.67 -37.54
CA MET A 429 -1.69 54.15 -36.26
C MET A 429 -1.87 52.62 -36.28
N ILE A 430 -2.39 52.05 -37.37
CA ILE A 430 -2.54 50.60 -37.54
C ILE A 430 -1.16 49.92 -37.55
N LEU A 431 -0.20 50.47 -38.29
CA LEU A 431 1.17 49.93 -38.35
C LEU A 431 1.86 50.02 -36.99
N GLN A 432 1.75 51.15 -36.29
CA GLN A 432 2.28 51.30 -34.93
C GLN A 432 1.68 50.27 -33.96
N LYS A 433 0.36 50.07 -33.98
CA LYS A 433 -0.30 49.04 -33.15
C LYS A 433 0.15 47.63 -33.49
N LYS A 434 0.39 47.32 -34.77
CA LYS A 434 0.94 46.03 -35.19
C LYS A 434 2.36 45.84 -34.64
N ILE A 435 3.23 46.84 -34.78
CA ILE A 435 4.60 46.83 -34.25
C ILE A 435 4.57 46.59 -32.74
N ALA A 436 3.82 47.40 -31.97
CA ALA A 436 3.73 47.27 -30.51
C ALA A 436 3.23 45.88 -30.06
N ARG A 437 2.31 45.27 -30.81
CA ARG A 437 1.84 43.91 -30.53
C ARG A 437 2.94 42.87 -30.76
N GLU A 438 3.68 42.97 -31.86
CA GLU A 438 4.78 42.04 -32.15
C GLU A 438 5.97 42.26 -31.20
N GLU A 439 6.26 43.49 -30.78
CA GLU A 439 7.24 43.80 -29.72
C GLU A 439 6.87 43.12 -28.39
N ALA A 440 5.60 43.25 -27.96
CA ALA A 440 5.13 42.60 -26.74
C ALA A 440 5.21 41.06 -26.82
N LEU A 441 4.92 40.49 -28.00
CA LEU A 441 5.11 39.05 -28.25
C LEU A 441 6.60 38.67 -28.19
N PHE A 442 7.48 39.47 -28.79
CA PHE A 442 8.93 39.26 -28.76
C PHE A 442 9.46 39.28 -27.33
N ASP A 443 9.09 40.28 -26.54
CA ASP A 443 9.49 40.40 -25.14
C ASP A 443 8.99 39.22 -24.30
N GLY A 444 7.75 38.76 -24.55
CA GLY A 444 7.19 37.57 -23.92
C GLY A 444 7.98 36.30 -24.23
N VAL A 445 8.36 36.10 -25.50
CA VAL A 445 9.20 34.97 -25.92
C VAL A 445 10.60 35.04 -25.31
N VAL A 446 11.22 36.23 -25.27
CA VAL A 446 12.52 36.43 -24.62
C VAL A 446 12.45 36.15 -23.11
N GLN A 447 11.37 36.54 -22.45
CA GLN A 447 11.14 36.23 -21.04
C GLN A 447 11.04 34.71 -20.81
N GLN A 448 10.24 34.01 -21.63
CA GLN A 448 10.15 32.55 -21.55
C GLN A 448 11.51 31.88 -21.78
N LEU A 449 12.33 32.40 -22.70
CA LEU A 449 13.67 31.88 -22.94
C LEU A 449 14.60 32.07 -21.72
N ARG A 450 14.54 33.23 -21.04
CA ARG A 450 15.25 33.46 -19.78
C ARG A 450 14.78 32.54 -18.65
N GLU A 451 13.47 32.29 -18.58
CA GLU A 451 12.89 31.34 -17.61
C GLU A 451 13.37 29.91 -17.89
N LEU A 452 13.43 29.49 -19.15
CA LEU A 452 13.97 28.18 -19.54
C LEU A 452 15.48 28.06 -19.26
N ASP A 453 16.27 29.10 -19.54
CA ASP A 453 17.71 29.10 -19.27
C ASP A 453 18.03 29.16 -17.77
N THR A 454 17.22 29.85 -16.96
CA THR A 454 17.33 29.80 -15.50
C THR A 454 16.82 28.47 -14.95
N ALA A 455 15.78 27.88 -15.55
CA ALA A 455 15.30 26.55 -15.24
C ALA A 455 16.36 25.47 -15.56
N LYS A 456 17.18 25.60 -16.60
CA LYS A 456 18.35 24.71 -16.79
C LYS A 456 19.27 24.64 -15.57
N GLY A 457 19.33 25.70 -14.76
CA GLY A 457 20.07 25.73 -13.49
C GLY A 457 19.29 25.25 -12.25
N LEU A 458 17.96 25.12 -12.32
CA LEU A 458 17.07 24.94 -11.15
C LEU A 458 16.03 23.80 -11.27
N THR A 459 15.72 23.31 -12.47
CA THR A 459 14.81 22.21 -12.77
C THR A 459 15.60 20.99 -13.24
N GLY A 460 16.45 20.48 -12.36
CA GLY A 460 16.74 19.05 -12.36
C GLY A 460 15.84 18.43 -11.32
N TYR A 461 15.29 17.24 -11.56
CA TYR A 461 15.04 16.33 -10.45
C TYR A 461 16.30 16.38 -9.57
N LEU A 462 16.19 16.83 -8.32
CA LEU A 462 17.32 16.75 -7.40
C LEU A 462 17.41 15.27 -7.05
N TYR A 463 18.12 14.52 -7.89
CA TYR A 463 18.57 13.20 -7.53
C TYR A 463 19.79 13.40 -6.64
N GLU A 464 19.60 13.24 -5.34
CA GLU A 464 20.70 13.28 -4.38
C GLU A 464 20.99 11.84 -3.98
N PHE A 465 22.20 11.38 -4.32
CA PHE A 465 22.69 10.10 -3.84
C PHE A 465 22.99 10.22 -2.34
N LEU A 466 22.01 9.85 -1.53
CA LEU A 466 22.13 9.80 -0.07
C LEU A 466 23.16 8.77 0.38
N ALA A 467 23.33 7.69 -0.41
CA ALA A 467 24.36 6.69 -0.20
C ALA A 467 24.84 6.10 -1.53
N VAL A 468 26.15 6.18 -1.76
CA VAL A 468 26.84 5.46 -2.85
C VAL A 468 27.02 3.99 -2.52
N PRO A 469 27.03 3.09 -3.53
CA PRO A 469 27.25 1.65 -3.33
C PRO A 469 28.52 1.36 -2.51
N ARG A 470 28.35 0.65 -1.39
CA ARG A 470 29.45 0.18 -0.54
C ARG A 470 29.80 -1.27 -0.86
N THR A 471 31.00 -1.70 -0.47
CA THR A 471 31.41 -3.11 -0.56
C THR A 471 30.38 -3.98 0.14
N GLY A 472 29.98 -5.08 -0.48
CA GLY A 472 28.82 -5.84 -0.04
C GLY A 472 28.97 -6.36 1.40
N GLU A 473 27.94 -6.19 2.22
CA GLU A 473 27.86 -6.78 3.56
C GLU A 473 27.34 -8.22 3.48
N LYS A 474 27.78 -9.11 4.37
CA LYS A 474 27.33 -10.51 4.38
C LYS A 474 25.83 -10.57 4.72
N SER A 475 24.99 -10.85 3.72
CA SER A 475 23.53 -10.92 3.87
C SER A 475 23.06 -12.32 4.24
N TRP A 476 23.71 -13.36 3.69
CA TRP A 476 23.36 -14.76 3.93
C TRP A 476 24.61 -15.68 3.90
N PRO A 477 24.67 -16.78 4.70
CA PRO A 477 23.75 -17.20 5.74
C PRO A 477 23.96 -16.43 7.06
N LYS A 478 22.86 -16.05 7.70
CA LYS A 478 22.87 -15.47 9.05
C LYS A 478 22.96 -16.60 10.08
N LEU A 479 24.07 -16.68 10.81
CA LEU A 479 24.27 -17.67 11.88
C LEU A 479 23.08 -17.82 12.84
N PRO A 480 22.49 -16.74 13.39
CA PRO A 480 21.37 -16.90 14.33
C PRO A 480 20.13 -17.50 13.68
N LEU A 481 19.85 -17.17 12.41
CA LEU A 481 18.65 -17.65 11.71
C LEU A 481 18.76 -19.14 11.37
N CYS A 482 19.92 -19.58 10.87
CA CYS A 482 20.15 -20.99 10.54
C CYS A 482 20.24 -21.87 11.79
N GLY A 483 20.87 -21.36 12.87
CA GLY A 483 20.90 -22.04 14.16
C GLY A 483 19.51 -22.21 14.77
N LEU A 484 18.67 -21.17 14.70
CA LEU A 484 17.27 -21.23 15.16
C LEU A 484 16.45 -22.24 14.35
N GLY A 485 16.57 -22.21 13.01
CA GLY A 485 15.89 -23.16 12.14
C GLY A 485 16.28 -24.62 12.42
N GLY A 486 17.58 -24.88 12.61
CA GLY A 486 18.09 -26.18 13.00
C GLY A 486 17.59 -26.65 14.38
N LEU A 487 17.56 -25.76 15.37
CA LEU A 487 17.02 -26.05 16.71
C LEU A 487 15.53 -26.42 16.63
N MET A 488 14.74 -25.64 15.88
CA MET A 488 13.30 -25.91 15.73
C MET A 488 13.06 -27.28 15.10
N LEU A 489 13.76 -27.61 14.00
CA LEU A 489 13.66 -28.93 13.35
C LEU A 489 14.05 -30.08 14.30
N GLY A 490 15.12 -29.89 15.08
CA GLY A 490 15.55 -30.86 16.08
C GLY A 490 14.51 -31.07 17.20
N LEU A 491 13.89 -29.98 17.67
CA LEU A 491 12.85 -30.01 18.70
C LEU A 491 11.58 -30.71 18.21
N PHE A 492 11.09 -30.37 17.01
CA PHE A 492 9.90 -31.01 16.43
C PHE A 492 10.13 -32.49 16.16
N SER A 493 11.28 -32.85 15.59
CA SER A 493 11.65 -34.26 15.36
C SER A 493 11.77 -35.02 16.68
N GLY A 494 12.34 -34.40 17.71
CA GLY A 494 12.43 -34.98 19.04
C GLY A 494 11.09 -35.17 19.73
N LEU A 495 10.18 -34.21 19.61
CA LEU A 495 8.82 -34.33 20.14
C LEU A 495 8.04 -35.43 19.42
N PHE A 496 8.14 -35.49 18.08
CA PHE A 496 7.48 -36.52 17.28
C PHE A 496 7.96 -37.93 17.65
N LEU A 497 9.27 -38.16 17.71
CA LEU A 497 9.85 -39.43 18.13
C LEU A 497 9.48 -39.77 19.58
N ALA A 498 9.38 -38.76 20.45
CA ALA A 498 8.98 -38.96 21.84
C ALA A 498 7.56 -39.49 21.96
N VAL A 499 6.61 -38.88 21.25
CA VAL A 499 5.22 -39.33 21.21
C VAL A 499 5.11 -40.70 20.56
N ALA A 500 5.78 -40.92 19.41
CA ALA A 500 5.73 -42.21 18.71
C ALA A 500 6.24 -43.38 19.57
N ASN A 501 7.30 -43.17 20.35
CA ASN A 501 7.82 -44.17 21.25
C ASN A 501 6.92 -44.39 22.48
N ASP A 502 6.17 -43.38 22.93
CA ASP A 502 5.22 -43.51 24.05
C ASP A 502 3.92 -44.24 23.64
N VAL A 503 3.41 -43.97 22.43
CA VAL A 503 2.23 -44.67 21.86
C VAL A 503 2.51 -46.17 21.67
N ARG A 504 3.75 -46.55 21.39
CA ARG A 504 4.15 -47.97 21.25
C ARG A 504 4.15 -48.73 22.60
N ASP A 505 4.23 -48.03 23.73
CA ASP A 505 4.23 -48.63 25.06
C ASP A 505 2.81 -48.74 25.65
N GLY A 506 2.18 -49.91 25.46
CA GLY A 506 0.83 -50.24 25.91
C GLY A 506 0.73 -50.83 27.33
N ARG A 507 1.73 -50.62 28.18
CA ARG A 507 1.71 -51.09 29.59
C ARG A 507 0.83 -50.18 30.46
N PHE A 508 0.31 -50.74 31.55
CA PHE A 508 -0.41 -49.96 32.56
C PHE A 508 0.54 -48.99 33.27
N ARG A 509 0.11 -47.73 33.40
CA ARG A 509 0.91 -46.63 33.94
C ARG A 509 0.56 -46.32 35.40
N SER A 510 -0.65 -46.68 35.85
CA SER A 510 -1.12 -46.47 37.23
C SER A 510 -1.96 -47.66 37.73
N ALA A 511 -2.12 -47.75 39.06
CA ALA A 511 -2.98 -48.74 39.68
C ALA A 511 -4.47 -48.47 39.40
N ALA A 512 -4.87 -47.19 39.34
CA ALA A 512 -6.23 -46.80 39.01
C ALA A 512 -6.62 -47.23 37.58
N GLU A 513 -5.72 -47.03 36.63
CA GLU A 513 -5.92 -47.45 35.23
C GLU A 513 -5.99 -48.97 35.07
N LEU A 514 -5.25 -49.71 35.91
CA LEU A 514 -5.32 -51.16 35.95
C LEU A 514 -6.64 -51.66 36.56
N ASP A 515 -7.07 -51.05 37.67
CA ASP A 515 -8.34 -51.41 38.33
C ASP A 515 -9.54 -51.10 37.41
N GLU A 516 -9.51 -49.96 36.70
CA GLU A 516 -10.52 -49.57 35.71
C GLU A 516 -10.59 -50.54 34.53
N ALA A 517 -9.44 -50.89 33.95
CA ALA A 517 -9.39 -51.80 32.80
C ALA A 517 -9.75 -53.25 33.15
N ILE A 518 -9.48 -53.69 34.39
CA ILE A 518 -9.85 -55.04 34.85
C ILE A 518 -11.35 -55.12 35.14
N GLY A 519 -11.96 -54.08 35.72
CA GLY A 519 -13.41 -54.05 36.01
C GLY A 519 -13.90 -55.11 37.02
N LEU A 520 -12.99 -55.81 37.70
CA LEU A 520 -13.27 -56.82 38.73
C LEU A 520 -12.87 -56.30 40.12
N PRO A 521 -13.49 -56.79 41.20
CA PRO A 521 -13.07 -56.43 42.55
C PRO A 521 -11.64 -56.93 42.83
N SER A 522 -10.77 -56.03 43.28
CA SER A 522 -9.41 -56.37 43.71
C SER A 522 -9.45 -57.08 45.07
N LEU A 523 -9.11 -58.37 45.08
CA LEU A 523 -9.05 -59.21 46.28
C LEU A 523 -7.81 -58.92 47.13
N GLY A 524 -6.76 -58.38 46.52
CA GLY A 524 -5.55 -58.00 47.23
C GLY A 524 -4.40 -57.65 46.28
N ARG A 525 -3.36 -57.02 46.86
CA ARG A 525 -2.15 -56.61 46.15
C ARG A 525 -0.95 -57.24 46.86
N VAL A 526 -0.13 -58.00 46.15
CA VAL A 526 1.06 -58.67 46.69
C VAL A 526 2.29 -58.04 46.07
N GLY A 527 3.28 -57.72 46.91
CA GLY A 527 4.55 -57.17 46.51
C GLY A 527 5.40 -58.12 45.67
N LYS A 528 6.55 -57.63 45.18
CA LYS A 528 7.50 -58.51 44.49
C LYS A 528 8.16 -59.46 45.49
N LEU A 529 7.72 -60.71 45.47
CA LEU A 529 8.30 -61.77 46.29
C LEU A 529 9.70 -62.13 45.76
N ASN A 530 10.72 -61.96 46.59
CA ASN A 530 12.07 -62.42 46.28
C ASN A 530 12.10 -63.95 46.45
N SER A 531 12.54 -64.66 45.41
CA SER A 531 12.74 -66.11 45.30
C SER A 531 12.19 -66.95 46.46
N ILE A 532 10.98 -67.50 46.26
CA ILE A 532 10.34 -68.44 47.18
C ILE A 532 11.24 -69.69 47.29
N ASN A 533 11.72 -69.97 48.51
CA ASN A 533 12.33 -71.27 48.83
C ASN A 533 11.28 -72.37 48.61
N GLN A 534 11.68 -73.50 48.02
CA GLN A 534 10.75 -74.60 47.74
C GLN A 534 10.15 -75.19 49.03
N GLY A 535 8.88 -75.60 48.99
CA GLY A 535 8.14 -76.20 50.09
C GLY A 535 7.28 -75.24 50.94
N ILE A 536 6.49 -75.82 51.85
CA ILE A 536 5.44 -75.11 52.63
C ILE A 536 6.01 -73.98 53.49
N LYS A 537 7.25 -74.13 53.98
CA LYS A 537 7.97 -73.08 54.73
C LYS A 537 8.30 -71.83 53.91
N GLY A 538 8.18 -71.89 52.58
CA GLY A 538 8.33 -70.74 51.68
C GLY A 538 7.01 -70.04 51.35
N LEU A 539 5.86 -70.53 51.84
CA LEU A 539 4.57 -69.87 51.64
C LEU A 539 4.39 -68.75 52.66
N ILE A 540 4.22 -67.54 52.15
CA ILE A 540 4.21 -66.31 52.96
C ILE A 540 2.95 -66.20 53.82
N ALA A 541 1.86 -66.90 53.46
CA ALA A 541 0.65 -66.98 54.27
C ALA A 541 0.89 -67.52 55.70
N THR A 542 2.03 -68.19 55.97
CA THR A 542 2.41 -68.63 57.32
C THR A 542 3.13 -67.54 58.15
N GLU A 543 3.55 -66.43 57.54
CA GLU A 543 4.32 -65.36 58.19
C GLU A 543 3.44 -64.15 58.55
N LEU A 544 3.86 -63.33 59.53
CA LEU A 544 3.29 -61.99 59.75
C LEU A 544 4.01 -60.98 58.85
N SER A 545 3.64 -60.94 57.56
CA SER A 545 4.17 -59.97 56.60
C SER A 545 3.03 -59.20 55.90
N PRO A 546 3.31 -57.99 55.35
CA PRO A 546 2.33 -57.23 54.57
C PRO A 546 1.78 -58.02 53.37
N ASP A 547 2.61 -58.87 52.76
CA ASP A 547 2.21 -59.73 51.64
C ASP A 547 1.28 -60.88 52.10
N ALA A 548 1.44 -61.38 53.34
CA ALA A 548 0.53 -62.37 53.94
C ALA A 548 -0.86 -61.78 54.23
N GLU A 549 -0.90 -60.51 54.64
CA GLU A 549 -2.16 -59.80 54.92
C GLU A 549 -3.00 -59.62 53.65
N ALA A 550 -2.37 -59.47 52.48
CA ALA A 550 -3.08 -59.42 51.20
C ALA A 550 -3.91 -60.69 50.92
N PHE A 551 -3.40 -61.88 51.28
CA PHE A 551 -4.15 -63.14 51.16
C PHE A 551 -5.25 -63.27 52.21
N ARG A 552 -5.09 -62.66 53.38
CA ARG A 552 -6.13 -62.63 54.43
C ARG A 552 -7.26 -61.67 54.07
N LEU A 553 -6.95 -60.55 53.44
CA LEU A 553 -7.94 -59.62 52.89
C LEU A 553 -8.76 -60.32 51.79
N GLY A 554 -8.10 -60.95 50.82
CA GLY A 554 -8.79 -61.71 49.78
C GLY A 554 -9.65 -62.83 50.34
N ARG A 555 -9.14 -63.57 51.33
CA ARG A 555 -9.91 -64.58 52.08
C ARG A 555 -11.17 -63.96 52.69
N THR A 556 -11.04 -62.82 53.35
CA THR A 556 -12.16 -62.13 54.03
C THR A 556 -13.24 -61.69 53.04
N VAL A 557 -12.86 -61.26 51.83
CA VAL A 557 -13.82 -60.89 50.77
C VAL A 557 -14.59 -62.10 50.25
N LEU A 558 -13.93 -63.25 50.10
CA LEU A 558 -14.54 -64.47 49.53
C LEU A 558 -15.30 -65.31 50.58
N LEU A 559 -14.92 -65.22 51.85
CA LEU A 559 -15.43 -66.07 52.93
C LEU A 559 -16.97 -66.07 53.08
N PRO A 560 -17.70 -64.94 52.93
CA PRO A 560 -19.16 -64.93 53.04
C PRO A 560 -19.86 -65.81 52.00
N ASP A 561 -19.35 -65.86 50.77
CA ASP A 561 -19.92 -66.69 49.71
C ASP A 561 -19.54 -68.16 49.88
N ILE A 562 -18.34 -68.44 50.38
CA ILE A 562 -17.89 -69.79 50.71
C ILE A 562 -18.71 -70.37 51.87
N ARG A 563 -18.91 -69.61 52.96
CA ARG A 563 -19.70 -70.06 54.13
C ARG A 563 -21.18 -70.28 53.84
N LYS A 564 -21.73 -69.60 52.83
CA LYS A 564 -23.11 -69.81 52.36
C LYS A 564 -23.23 -70.97 51.37
N GLU A 565 -22.12 -71.66 51.08
CA GLU A 565 -22.01 -72.71 50.07
C GLU A 565 -22.37 -72.24 48.65
N ASN A 566 -22.34 -70.93 48.39
CA ASN A 566 -22.53 -70.35 47.06
C ASN A 566 -21.31 -70.58 46.14
N VAL A 567 -20.14 -70.76 46.75
CA VAL A 567 -18.85 -70.98 46.06
C VAL A 567 -18.11 -72.09 46.80
N ARG A 568 -17.88 -73.23 46.13
CA ARG A 568 -17.08 -74.34 46.66
C ARG A 568 -15.88 -74.68 45.79
N ALA A 569 -15.90 -74.37 44.50
CA ALA A 569 -14.74 -74.52 43.62
C ALA A 569 -14.37 -73.21 42.92
N ILE A 570 -13.12 -72.78 43.10
CA ILE A 570 -12.58 -71.53 42.55
C ILE A 570 -11.39 -71.83 41.65
N GLY A 571 -11.46 -71.38 40.40
CA GLY A 571 -10.36 -71.46 39.45
C GLY A 571 -9.43 -70.25 39.55
N PHE A 572 -8.13 -70.43 39.41
CA PHE A 572 -7.19 -69.32 39.29
C PHE A 572 -6.66 -69.31 37.87
N THR A 573 -6.68 -68.17 37.18
CA THR A 573 -6.09 -68.01 35.84
C THR A 573 -5.44 -66.62 35.66
N SER A 574 -4.75 -66.39 34.54
CA SER A 574 -3.92 -65.19 34.29
C SER A 574 -3.76 -64.94 32.80
N PRO A 575 -3.46 -63.69 32.40
CA PRO A 575 -3.18 -63.39 31.01
C PRO A 575 -1.95 -64.12 30.49
N MET A 576 -0.82 -64.04 31.20
CA MET A 576 0.46 -64.54 30.74
C MET A 576 1.08 -65.56 31.69
N GLN A 577 2.08 -66.26 31.17
CA GLN A 577 2.91 -67.17 31.95
C GLN A 577 3.85 -66.39 32.88
N GLY A 578 3.99 -66.88 34.12
CA GLY A 578 4.88 -66.25 35.11
C GLY A 578 4.23 -65.10 35.89
N ASP A 579 2.89 -64.99 35.85
CA ASP A 579 2.11 -64.02 36.63
C ASP A 579 2.01 -64.37 38.13
N GLY A 580 2.50 -65.56 38.54
CA GLY A 580 2.55 -65.99 39.94
C GLY A 580 1.28 -66.65 40.45
N LYS A 581 0.50 -67.24 39.54
CA LYS A 581 -0.77 -67.92 39.82
C LYS A 581 -0.67 -69.03 40.85
N SER A 582 0.20 -70.01 40.62
CA SER A 582 0.38 -71.17 41.50
C SER A 582 0.88 -70.73 42.88
N THR A 583 1.72 -69.71 42.96
CA THR A 583 2.07 -69.03 44.22
C THR A 583 0.84 -68.48 44.92
N VAL A 584 -0.04 -67.77 44.21
CA VAL A 584 -1.28 -67.21 44.77
C VAL A 584 -2.23 -68.32 45.25
N VAL A 585 -2.43 -69.37 44.45
CA VAL A 585 -3.27 -70.54 44.79
C VAL A 585 -2.78 -71.20 46.08
N SER A 586 -1.50 -71.51 46.17
CA SER A 586 -0.93 -72.16 47.36
C SER A 586 -1.04 -71.30 48.62
N ASN A 587 -0.86 -69.98 48.51
CA ASN A 587 -1.01 -69.07 49.65
C ASN A 587 -2.48 -68.91 50.07
N PHE A 588 -3.42 -68.89 49.13
CA PHE A 588 -4.85 -68.92 49.44
C PHE A 588 -5.24 -70.22 50.13
N ALA A 589 -4.73 -71.37 49.69
CA ALA A 589 -5.02 -72.66 50.30
C ALA A 589 -4.65 -72.67 51.79
N VAL A 590 -3.42 -72.25 52.12
CA VAL A 590 -2.96 -72.13 53.51
C VAL A 590 -3.75 -71.07 54.27
N SER A 591 -4.07 -69.93 53.65
CA SER A 591 -4.88 -68.89 54.29
C SER A 591 -6.28 -69.40 54.68
N PHE A 592 -6.97 -70.15 53.81
CA PHE A 592 -8.28 -70.73 54.14
C PHE A 592 -8.17 -71.87 55.16
N SER A 593 -7.11 -72.68 55.13
CA SER A 593 -6.95 -73.77 56.09
C SER A 593 -6.71 -73.29 57.54
N GLN A 594 -6.04 -72.14 57.71
CA GLN A 594 -5.82 -71.49 59.01
C GLN A 594 -7.11 -71.09 59.74
N ILE A 595 -8.25 -70.94 59.04
CA ILE A 595 -9.56 -70.67 59.65
C ILE A 595 -10.40 -71.94 59.84
N GLY A 596 -9.78 -73.12 59.66
CA GLY A 596 -10.38 -74.43 59.92
C GLY A 596 -11.12 -75.06 58.72
N LEU A 597 -11.07 -74.46 57.52
CA LEU A 597 -11.67 -75.06 56.34
C LEU A 597 -10.80 -76.21 55.81
N LYS A 598 -11.44 -77.30 55.39
CA LYS A 598 -10.80 -78.36 54.62
C LYS A 598 -10.65 -77.91 53.17
N VAL A 599 -9.41 -77.68 52.74
CA VAL A 599 -9.10 -77.17 51.40
C VAL A 599 -8.43 -78.24 50.55
N LEU A 600 -8.92 -78.44 49.33
CA LEU A 600 -8.27 -79.23 48.30
C LEU A 600 -7.69 -78.31 47.22
N VAL A 601 -6.41 -78.47 46.87
CA VAL A 601 -5.81 -77.82 45.71
C VAL A 601 -5.70 -78.83 44.57
N ILE A 602 -6.25 -78.50 43.40
CA ILE A 602 -6.14 -79.31 42.18
C ILE A 602 -5.23 -78.58 41.18
N ASP A 603 -4.12 -79.21 40.80
CA ASP A 603 -3.23 -78.71 39.76
C ASP A 603 -3.75 -79.13 38.38
N ALA A 604 -4.59 -78.27 37.78
CA ALA A 604 -5.16 -78.49 36.45
C ALA A 604 -4.31 -77.84 35.33
N ASP A 605 -3.12 -77.29 35.63
CA ASP A 605 -2.10 -76.98 34.64
C ASP A 605 -1.30 -78.25 34.29
N LEU A 606 -1.96 -79.12 33.54
CA LEU A 606 -1.38 -80.38 33.05
C LEU A 606 -0.16 -80.16 32.13
N ARG A 607 0.05 -78.94 31.63
CA ARG A 607 1.14 -78.60 30.70
C ARG A 607 2.41 -78.20 31.43
N ARG A 608 2.30 -77.37 32.47
CA ARG A 608 3.42 -76.95 33.31
C ARG A 608 3.07 -77.03 34.79
N PRO A 609 2.88 -78.24 35.32
CA PRO A 609 2.43 -78.43 36.68
C PRO A 609 3.46 -77.90 37.67
N SER A 610 2.98 -77.27 38.72
CA SER A 610 3.86 -76.59 39.68
C SER A 610 3.43 -76.73 41.13
N ALA A 611 2.19 -77.16 41.41
CA ALA A 611 1.67 -77.29 42.77
C ALA A 611 2.54 -78.23 43.64
N HIS A 612 3.03 -79.33 43.06
CA HIS A 612 3.91 -80.29 43.73
C HIS A 612 5.16 -79.64 44.35
N ARG A 613 5.70 -78.57 43.74
CA ARG A 613 6.88 -77.84 44.24
C ARG A 613 6.58 -76.96 45.44
N TYR A 614 5.36 -76.44 45.55
CA TYR A 614 4.95 -75.57 46.66
C TYR A 614 4.59 -76.38 47.91
N PHE A 615 4.09 -77.61 47.73
CA PHE A 615 3.67 -78.48 48.83
C PHE A 615 4.66 -79.61 49.15
N SER A 616 5.86 -79.61 48.56
CA SER A 616 6.90 -80.65 48.75
C SER A 616 6.42 -82.07 48.42
N LEU A 617 5.59 -82.22 47.38
CA LEU A 617 5.04 -83.51 46.96
C LEU A 617 5.77 -84.09 45.74
N GLY A 618 5.67 -85.40 45.57
CA GLY A 618 6.06 -86.07 44.32
C GLY A 618 5.14 -85.68 43.16
N LYS A 619 5.68 -85.67 41.93
CA LYS A 619 4.92 -85.31 40.71
C LYS A 619 3.98 -86.45 40.25
N GLU A 620 4.29 -87.68 40.62
CA GLU A 620 3.58 -88.90 40.19
C GLU A 620 2.17 -88.97 40.77
N ASP A 621 1.25 -89.63 40.07
CA ASP A 621 -0.16 -89.89 40.40
C ASP A 621 -1.00 -88.65 40.80
N GLY A 622 -1.89 -88.23 39.90
CA GLY A 622 -2.73 -87.04 40.10
C GLY A 622 -3.93 -86.95 39.16
N LEU A 623 -4.38 -85.71 38.89
CA LEU A 623 -5.59 -85.41 38.13
C LEU A 623 -5.61 -86.11 36.77
N CYS A 624 -4.49 -86.11 36.04
CA CYS A 624 -4.40 -86.76 34.74
C CYS A 624 -4.68 -88.27 34.82
N ASP A 625 -4.14 -88.94 35.85
CA ASP A 625 -4.29 -90.38 36.02
C ASP A 625 -5.73 -90.76 36.42
N VAL A 626 -6.42 -89.88 37.17
CA VAL A 626 -7.85 -90.02 37.52
C VAL A 626 -8.76 -89.81 36.31
N LEU A 627 -8.49 -88.79 35.49
CA LEU A 627 -9.28 -88.48 34.30
C LEU A 627 -9.15 -89.57 33.24
N GLU A 628 -8.01 -90.25 33.17
CA GLU A 628 -7.78 -91.41 32.31
C GLU A 628 -8.28 -92.74 32.92
N GLY A 629 -8.79 -92.73 34.15
CA GLY A 629 -9.31 -93.92 34.84
C GLY A 629 -8.24 -94.91 35.30
N ARG A 630 -6.98 -94.47 35.42
CA ARG A 630 -5.85 -95.28 35.89
C ARG A 630 -5.77 -95.33 37.42
N LEU A 631 -6.38 -94.37 38.10
CA LEU A 631 -6.34 -94.20 39.55
C LEU A 631 -7.73 -93.75 40.07
N GLU A 632 -8.11 -94.16 41.27
CA GLU A 632 -9.33 -93.69 41.92
C GLU A 632 -9.14 -92.30 42.58
N ILE A 633 -10.22 -91.54 42.73
CA ILE A 633 -10.16 -90.15 43.25
C ILE A 633 -9.44 -90.05 44.61
N PRO A 634 -9.74 -90.88 45.64
CA PRO A 634 -9.09 -90.76 46.94
C PRO A 634 -7.59 -91.08 46.91
N GLU A 635 -7.15 -91.93 45.97
CA GLU A 635 -5.75 -92.33 45.83
C GLU A 635 -4.90 -91.21 45.22
N ALA A 636 -5.50 -90.32 44.42
CA ALA A 636 -4.83 -89.19 43.79
C ALA A 636 -4.67 -87.99 44.73
N ILE A 637 -5.38 -87.98 45.87
CA ILE A 637 -5.37 -86.87 46.82
C ILE A 637 -4.33 -87.13 47.91
N LYS A 638 -3.37 -86.22 48.02
CA LYS A 638 -2.26 -86.33 48.98
C LYS A 638 -2.41 -85.29 50.08
N VAL A 639 -2.31 -85.74 51.33
CA VAL A 639 -2.27 -84.84 52.49
C VAL A 639 -0.91 -84.13 52.52
N THR A 640 -0.90 -82.84 52.84
CA THR A 640 0.32 -82.03 52.91
C THR A 640 0.79 -81.83 54.36
N GLU A 641 1.98 -81.24 54.57
CA GLU A 641 2.41 -80.85 55.93
C GLU A 641 1.55 -79.70 56.50
N ALA A 642 0.78 -79.00 55.66
CA ALA A 642 -0.13 -77.94 56.10
C ALA A 642 -1.45 -78.58 56.56
N GLU A 643 -1.82 -78.30 57.81
CA GLU A 643 -3.06 -78.79 58.39
C GLU A 643 -4.28 -78.33 57.57
N ASN A 644 -5.22 -79.25 57.34
CA ASN A 644 -6.43 -79.06 56.55
C ASN A 644 -6.20 -78.70 55.06
N VAL A 645 -4.99 -78.91 54.51
CA VAL A 645 -4.72 -78.76 53.06
C VAL A 645 -4.35 -80.11 52.45
N SER A 646 -5.15 -80.54 51.48
CA SER A 646 -4.84 -81.67 50.59
C SER A 646 -4.56 -81.18 49.18
N VAL A 647 -3.80 -81.93 48.39
CA VAL A 647 -3.43 -81.57 47.02
C VAL A 647 -3.62 -82.77 46.10
N MET A 648 -4.30 -82.55 44.99
CA MET A 648 -4.28 -83.40 43.80
C MET A 648 -3.32 -82.77 42.79
N THR A 649 -2.15 -83.38 42.59
CA THR A 649 -1.18 -82.90 41.61
C THR A 649 -1.70 -83.13 40.19
N ALA A 650 -1.02 -82.60 39.17
CA ALA A 650 -1.40 -82.87 37.78
C ALA A 650 -1.23 -84.35 37.41
N GLY A 651 -0.32 -85.07 38.07
CA GLY A 651 -0.01 -86.46 37.76
C GLY A 651 0.94 -86.63 36.57
N SER A 652 0.84 -87.80 35.92
CA SER A 652 1.63 -88.14 34.75
C SER A 652 1.40 -87.17 33.59
N SER A 653 2.42 -86.90 32.77
CA SER A 653 2.26 -86.04 31.59
C SER A 653 1.46 -86.76 30.50
N SER A 654 0.32 -86.18 30.09
CA SER A 654 -0.48 -86.67 28.95
C SER A 654 -0.19 -85.90 27.66
N GLN A 655 -0.36 -86.57 26.52
CA GLN A 655 -0.22 -85.97 25.18
C GLN A 655 -1.47 -85.17 24.75
N THR A 656 -2.63 -85.39 25.39
CA THR A 656 -3.90 -84.68 25.09
C THR A 656 -4.53 -83.97 26.31
N PRO A 657 -3.80 -83.06 27.01
CA PRO A 657 -4.31 -82.41 28.23
C PRO A 657 -5.66 -81.71 28.11
N ALA A 658 -5.91 -81.04 26.98
CA ALA A 658 -7.12 -80.26 26.77
C ALA A 658 -8.38 -81.14 26.60
N GLU A 659 -8.23 -82.37 26.09
CA GLU A 659 -9.34 -83.31 25.90
C GLU A 659 -9.76 -83.94 27.23
N LEU A 660 -8.77 -84.26 28.08
CA LEU A 660 -9.03 -84.78 29.43
C LEU A 660 -9.82 -83.79 30.27
N LEU A 661 -9.45 -82.51 30.23
CA LEU A 661 -10.15 -81.43 30.94
C LEU A 661 -11.54 -81.12 30.35
N GLN A 662 -11.82 -81.53 29.11
CA GLN A 662 -13.16 -81.44 28.49
C GLN A 662 -14.05 -82.63 28.82
N SER A 663 -13.50 -83.73 29.32
CA SER A 663 -14.26 -84.94 29.61
C SER A 663 -15.32 -84.73 30.69
N GLN A 664 -16.36 -85.57 30.69
CA GLN A 664 -17.37 -85.62 31.76
C GLN A 664 -16.77 -86.10 33.09
N ARG A 665 -15.64 -86.83 33.03
CA ARG A 665 -14.93 -87.34 34.21
C ARG A 665 -14.46 -86.21 35.13
N LEU A 666 -14.11 -85.04 34.57
CA LEU A 666 -13.77 -83.87 35.38
C LEU A 666 -14.97 -83.38 36.23
N ASP A 667 -16.18 -83.44 35.68
CA ASP A 667 -17.39 -83.03 36.40
C ASP A 667 -17.69 -84.00 37.55
N GLU A 668 -17.47 -85.30 37.33
CA GLU A 668 -17.56 -86.33 38.36
C GLU A 668 -16.52 -86.12 39.47
N VAL A 669 -15.27 -85.84 39.11
CA VAL A 669 -14.21 -85.52 40.08
C VAL A 669 -14.59 -84.31 40.91
N LEU A 670 -15.02 -83.21 40.27
CA LEU A 670 -15.43 -81.99 40.95
C LEU A 670 -16.64 -82.20 41.86
N ALA A 671 -17.61 -83.03 41.46
CA ALA A 671 -18.77 -83.35 42.29
C ALA A 671 -18.37 -84.10 43.57
N VAL A 672 -17.54 -85.15 43.45
CA VAL A 672 -17.09 -85.96 44.59
C VAL A 672 -16.26 -85.13 45.56
N VAL A 673 -15.27 -84.37 45.07
CA VAL A 673 -14.40 -83.60 45.97
C VAL A 673 -15.12 -82.43 46.65
N LYS A 674 -16.20 -81.90 46.05
CA LYS A 674 -17.06 -80.86 46.67
C LYS A 674 -17.91 -81.39 47.84
N GLU A 675 -18.05 -82.71 48.00
CA GLU A 675 -18.72 -83.35 49.14
C GLU A 675 -17.77 -83.50 50.34
N ASP A 676 -16.51 -83.82 50.08
CA ASP A 676 -15.50 -84.11 51.13
C ASP A 676 -14.73 -82.87 51.63
N TYR A 677 -14.67 -81.81 50.82
CA TYR A 677 -13.92 -80.59 51.12
C TYR A 677 -14.82 -79.35 51.13
N ASP A 678 -14.55 -78.44 52.07
CA ASP A 678 -15.28 -77.17 52.18
C ASP A 678 -14.95 -76.22 51.03
N LEU A 679 -13.72 -76.30 50.48
CA LEU A 679 -13.26 -75.45 49.40
C LEU A 679 -12.25 -76.18 48.50
N VAL A 680 -12.44 -76.06 47.19
CA VAL A 680 -11.60 -76.62 46.14
C VAL A 680 -10.98 -75.46 45.35
N LEU A 681 -9.65 -75.39 45.30
CA LEU A 681 -8.90 -74.39 44.55
C LEU A 681 -8.24 -75.04 43.35
N VAL A 682 -8.58 -74.58 42.14
CA VAL A 682 -8.11 -75.18 40.89
C VAL A 682 -7.08 -74.25 40.24
N ASP A 683 -5.83 -74.70 40.12
CA ASP A 683 -4.77 -73.97 39.41
C ASP A 683 -4.88 -74.26 37.90
N LEU A 684 -5.13 -73.23 37.09
CA LEU A 684 -5.32 -73.37 35.64
C LEU A 684 -4.13 -72.75 34.87
N PRO A 685 -3.85 -73.15 33.63
CA PRO A 685 -2.81 -72.49 32.83
C PRO A 685 -3.21 -71.05 32.44
N PRO A 686 -2.31 -70.25 31.81
CA PRO A 686 -2.62 -68.90 31.34
C PRO A 686 -3.58 -68.90 30.14
N VAL A 687 -4.57 -67.98 30.13
CA VAL A 687 -5.66 -67.92 29.14
C VAL A 687 -5.18 -67.55 27.73
N LEU A 688 -4.17 -66.70 27.62
CA LEU A 688 -3.64 -66.32 26.30
C LEU A 688 -2.68 -67.36 25.72
N ALA A 689 -2.19 -68.29 26.55
CA ALA A 689 -1.30 -69.35 26.11
C ALA A 689 -2.08 -70.56 25.56
N VAL A 690 -3.17 -70.95 26.21
CA VAL A 690 -3.92 -72.19 25.91
C VAL A 690 -5.42 -72.05 26.21
N SER A 691 -6.23 -72.95 25.64
CA SER A 691 -7.71 -72.94 25.78
C SER A 691 -8.23 -73.59 27.06
N ASP A 692 -7.41 -74.38 27.75
CA ASP A 692 -7.80 -75.18 28.92
C ASP A 692 -8.58 -74.38 30.00
N PRO A 693 -8.21 -73.14 30.38
CA PRO A 693 -8.94 -72.39 31.42
C PRO A 693 -10.34 -71.98 30.99
N VAL A 694 -10.53 -71.72 29.69
CA VAL A 694 -11.80 -71.30 29.07
C VAL A 694 -12.80 -72.46 29.07
N VAL A 695 -12.31 -73.70 29.07
CA VAL A 695 -13.14 -74.91 29.20
C VAL A 695 -13.50 -75.20 30.65
N VAL A 696 -12.54 -75.06 31.56
CA VAL A 696 -12.71 -75.48 32.96
C VAL A 696 -13.47 -74.44 33.78
N LEU A 697 -13.22 -73.14 33.59
CA LEU A 697 -13.86 -72.07 34.38
C LEU A 697 -15.39 -72.10 34.40
N PRO A 698 -16.11 -72.37 33.29
CA PRO A 698 -17.58 -72.50 33.31
C PRO A 698 -18.12 -73.64 34.18
N ARG A 699 -17.28 -74.62 34.54
CA ARG A 699 -17.64 -75.76 35.40
C ARG A 699 -17.35 -75.50 36.89
N LEU A 700 -16.70 -74.37 37.18
CA LEU A 700 -16.38 -73.92 38.53
C LEU A 700 -17.38 -72.83 38.96
N ASP A 701 -17.45 -72.57 40.27
CA ASP A 701 -18.40 -71.59 40.80
C ASP A 701 -17.92 -70.14 40.57
N GLY A 702 -16.63 -69.98 40.25
CA GLY A 702 -16.05 -68.77 39.69
C GLY A 702 -14.52 -68.79 39.62
N GLY A 703 -13.94 -67.71 39.08
CA GLY A 703 -12.51 -67.59 38.83
C GLY A 703 -11.85 -66.36 39.46
N ILE A 704 -10.56 -66.45 39.76
CA ILE A 704 -9.73 -65.33 40.21
C ILE A 704 -8.65 -65.04 39.17
N LEU A 705 -8.59 -63.80 38.70
CA LEU A 705 -7.60 -63.36 37.72
C LEU A 705 -6.33 -62.89 38.44
N VAL A 706 -5.21 -63.57 38.23
CA VAL A 706 -3.91 -63.14 38.75
C VAL A 706 -3.20 -62.31 37.70
N VAL A 707 -2.87 -61.06 38.02
CA VAL A 707 -2.27 -60.10 37.08
C VAL A 707 -0.96 -59.57 37.65
N LYS A 708 0.14 -59.72 36.89
CA LYS A 708 1.45 -59.19 37.28
C LYS A 708 1.64 -57.76 36.77
N VAL A 709 1.61 -56.81 37.70
CA VAL A 709 1.55 -55.37 37.39
C VAL A 709 2.74 -54.87 36.57
N ALA A 710 3.94 -55.40 36.83
CA ALA A 710 5.16 -54.85 36.24
C ALA A 710 5.35 -55.11 34.73
N ASN A 711 4.61 -56.04 34.13
CA ASN A 711 4.91 -56.50 32.76
C ASN A 711 3.68 -56.76 31.88
N VAL A 712 2.47 -56.54 32.37
CA VAL A 712 1.25 -56.83 31.64
C VAL A 712 0.83 -55.63 30.77
N ARG A 713 0.36 -55.91 29.56
CA ARG A 713 -0.18 -54.89 28.63
C ARG A 713 -1.72 -54.85 28.71
N ARG A 714 -2.32 -53.72 28.34
CA ARG A 714 -3.79 -53.53 28.45
C ARG A 714 -4.57 -54.52 27.61
N ASP A 715 -4.13 -54.70 26.37
CA ASP A 715 -4.71 -55.63 25.42
C ASP A 715 -4.69 -57.07 25.94
N GLU A 716 -3.62 -57.49 26.63
CA GLU A 716 -3.51 -58.82 27.22
C GLU A 716 -4.59 -59.07 28.30
N VAL A 717 -4.80 -58.11 29.20
CA VAL A 717 -5.82 -58.21 30.26
C VAL A 717 -7.22 -58.22 29.67
N VAL A 718 -7.53 -57.27 28.78
CA VAL A 718 -8.86 -57.15 28.15
C VAL A 718 -9.19 -58.39 27.32
N ASN A 719 -8.23 -58.90 26.54
CA ASN A 719 -8.43 -60.12 25.75
C ASN A 719 -8.64 -61.35 26.63
N THR A 720 -7.98 -61.42 27.78
CA THR A 720 -8.16 -62.50 28.75
C THR A 720 -9.57 -62.49 29.32
N LEU A 721 -10.03 -61.34 29.82
CA LEU A 721 -11.38 -61.18 30.36
C LEU A 721 -12.44 -61.50 29.30
N ARG A 722 -12.27 -60.98 28.07
CA ARG A 722 -13.17 -61.25 26.95
C ARG A 722 -13.27 -62.74 26.62
N ARG A 723 -12.15 -63.48 26.62
CA ARG A 723 -12.13 -64.93 26.35
C ARG A 723 -12.87 -65.73 27.42
N ILE A 724 -12.67 -65.38 28.69
CA ILE A 724 -13.35 -66.04 29.80
C ILE A 724 -14.86 -65.74 29.74
N ASP A 725 -15.24 -64.47 29.58
CA ASP A 725 -16.64 -64.05 29.52
C ASP A 725 -17.38 -64.70 28.33
N SER A 726 -16.73 -64.77 27.16
CA SER A 726 -17.27 -65.43 25.96
C SER A 726 -17.52 -66.93 26.14
N SER A 727 -16.87 -67.58 27.12
CA SER A 727 -17.09 -69.00 27.44
C SER A 727 -18.16 -69.25 28.49
N GLY A 728 -18.74 -68.20 29.07
CA GLY A 728 -19.67 -68.29 30.19
C GLY A 728 -18.99 -68.47 31.55
N GLY A 729 -17.65 -68.39 31.61
CA GLY A 729 -16.91 -68.42 32.86
C GLY A 729 -17.10 -67.12 33.65
N LYS A 730 -17.35 -67.23 34.96
CA LYS A 730 -17.54 -66.07 35.84
C LYS A 730 -16.25 -65.74 36.61
N MET A 731 -15.85 -64.47 36.63
CA MET A 731 -14.76 -64.01 37.49
C MET A 731 -15.28 -63.39 38.79
N LEU A 732 -14.79 -63.86 39.93
CA LEU A 732 -15.12 -63.40 41.27
C LEU A 732 -14.27 -62.18 41.68
N GLY A 733 -13.07 -62.03 41.12
CA GLY A 733 -12.16 -60.94 41.44
C GLY A 733 -10.80 -61.06 40.78
N CYS A 734 -9.92 -60.11 41.07
CA CYS A 734 -8.53 -60.11 40.62
C CYS A 734 -7.53 -60.01 41.78
N MET A 735 -6.35 -60.58 41.59
CA MET A 735 -5.21 -60.49 42.50
C MET A 735 -4.03 -59.83 41.77
N LEU A 736 -3.56 -58.70 42.28
CA LEU A 736 -2.42 -57.98 41.69
C LEU A 736 -1.12 -58.49 42.30
N ASN A 737 -0.24 -59.05 41.48
CA ASN A 737 1.05 -59.59 41.90
C ASN A 737 2.22 -58.70 41.44
N ALA A 738 3.34 -58.77 42.16
CA ALA A 738 4.54 -57.95 41.97
C ALA A 738 4.27 -56.44 42.00
N PHE A 739 3.34 -56.01 42.86
CA PHE A 739 3.03 -54.60 43.11
C PHE A 739 4.25 -53.88 43.71
N GLY A 740 4.54 -52.64 43.29
CA GLY A 740 5.68 -51.84 43.79
C GLY A 740 7.05 -52.15 43.18
N ALA A 741 7.14 -52.98 42.12
CA ALA A 741 8.41 -53.26 41.43
C ALA A 741 8.90 -52.11 40.50
N GLY A 742 8.11 -51.05 40.33
CA GLY A 742 8.44 -49.89 39.50
C GLY A 742 8.27 -48.58 40.27
N LYS A 743 9.28 -47.70 40.21
CA LYS A 743 9.39 -46.40 40.94
C LYS A 743 8.21 -45.41 40.77
N LYS A 744 7.19 -45.73 39.97
CA LYS A 744 6.06 -44.84 39.61
C LYS A 744 4.67 -45.38 39.97
N PHE A 745 4.52 -46.65 40.34
CA PHE A 745 3.21 -47.20 40.77
C PHE A 745 2.84 -46.82 42.21
N ASP A 746 3.76 -46.17 42.93
CA ASP A 746 3.70 -45.92 44.39
C ASP A 746 3.12 -44.55 44.79
N SER A 747 2.74 -43.68 43.84
CA SER A 747 2.46 -42.27 44.15
C SER A 747 1.02 -41.96 44.61
N ASP A 748 0.07 -42.87 44.44
CA ASP A 748 -1.33 -42.60 44.78
C ASP A 748 -1.78 -43.54 45.90
N GLY A 749 -2.08 -42.92 47.05
CA GLY A 749 -2.15 -43.55 48.35
C GLY A 749 -3.33 -44.52 48.57
N GLY A 750 -3.27 -45.17 49.74
CA GLY A 750 -4.39 -45.93 50.31
C GLY A 750 -4.01 -47.36 50.68
N TYR A 751 -3.91 -47.63 51.98
CA TYR A 751 -3.80 -48.96 52.62
C TYR A 751 -2.44 -49.68 52.57
N TYR A 752 -1.77 -49.85 51.42
CA TYR A 752 -0.53 -50.67 51.35
C TYR A 752 0.71 -49.99 51.97
N GLY A 753 0.79 -48.65 51.88
CA GLY A 753 1.90 -47.88 52.44
C GLY A 753 1.92 -47.84 53.97
N TYR A 754 0.75 -47.94 54.62
CA TYR A 754 0.61 -47.81 56.07
C TYR A 754 1.10 -49.07 56.82
N TYR A 755 0.96 -50.26 56.23
CA TYR A 755 1.45 -51.50 56.84
C TYR A 755 2.92 -51.80 56.55
N LYS A 756 3.52 -51.20 55.51
CA LYS A 756 4.93 -51.42 55.18
C LYS A 756 5.88 -50.75 56.19
N SER A 757 5.44 -49.69 56.89
CA SER A 757 6.23 -49.01 57.93
C SER A 757 6.32 -49.81 59.24
N ASP A 758 5.30 -50.60 59.56
CA ASP A 758 5.16 -51.21 60.89
C ASP A 758 5.78 -52.62 60.99
N TYR A 759 6.05 -53.28 59.85
CA TYR A 759 6.60 -54.63 59.79
C TYR A 759 8.11 -54.71 59.45
N THR A 760 8.81 -53.59 59.28
CA THR A 760 10.28 -53.60 59.17
C THR A 760 10.93 -53.88 60.52
N ARG A 761 11.03 -55.16 60.90
CA ARG A 761 12.01 -55.60 61.91
C ARG A 761 13.43 -55.42 61.34
N PRO A 762 14.39 -54.89 62.10
CA PRO A 762 15.75 -54.68 61.61
C PRO A 762 16.41 -56.04 61.35
N SER A 763 16.68 -56.37 60.09
CA SER A 763 17.60 -57.47 59.78
C SER A 763 18.99 -57.02 60.22
N SER A 764 19.58 -57.70 61.20
CA SER A 764 20.95 -57.48 61.64
C SER A 764 21.93 -57.75 60.50
N SER A 765 22.35 -56.70 59.80
CA SER A 765 23.45 -56.76 58.85
C SER A 765 24.76 -56.83 59.63
N THR A 766 25.40 -57.99 59.62
CA THR A 766 26.80 -58.16 60.03
C THR A 766 27.68 -57.31 59.10
N THR A 767 28.13 -56.15 59.59
CA THR A 767 29.11 -55.29 58.93
C THR A 767 30.42 -56.07 58.79
N ARG A 768 30.73 -56.55 57.59
CA ARG A 768 32.10 -56.91 57.20
C ARG A 768 32.90 -55.60 57.12
N GLN A 769 33.73 -55.35 58.13
CA GLN A 769 34.79 -54.33 58.07
C GLN A 769 35.74 -54.67 56.91
N ALA A 770 35.90 -53.71 55.99
CA ALA A 770 36.92 -53.75 54.95
C ALA A 770 38.29 -53.41 55.55
N ALA A 771 39.27 -54.28 55.29
CA ALA A 771 40.67 -54.08 55.65
C ALA A 771 41.31 -52.94 54.85
N PRO A 772 42.29 -52.20 55.41
CA PRO A 772 42.98 -51.14 54.70
C PRO A 772 43.95 -51.71 53.65
N LYS A 773 43.93 -51.12 52.43
CA LYS A 773 44.86 -51.44 51.34
C LYS A 773 46.26 -50.89 51.63
N ALA A 774 47.26 -51.76 51.50
CA ALA A 774 48.68 -51.44 51.58
C ALA A 774 49.15 -50.55 50.42
N ALA A 775 50.03 -49.60 50.73
CA ALA A 775 50.73 -48.75 49.76
C ALA A 775 51.85 -49.55 49.07
N THR A 776 51.85 -49.53 47.74
CA THR A 776 52.92 -50.14 46.92
C THR A 776 53.94 -49.07 46.54
N ILE A 777 55.19 -49.32 46.94
CA ILE A 777 56.38 -48.54 46.62
C ILE A 777 56.73 -48.77 45.14
N SER A 778 56.86 -47.68 44.37
CA SER A 778 57.38 -47.70 43.00
C SER A 778 58.85 -47.30 43.01
N SER A 779 59.73 -48.29 42.83
CA SER A 779 61.13 -48.11 42.48
C SER A 779 61.33 -48.51 41.03
N ASN A 780 61.77 -47.58 40.18
CA ASN A 780 62.74 -47.85 39.12
C ASN A 780 63.24 -46.53 38.54
N GLY A 781 64.51 -46.26 38.77
CA GLY A 781 65.24 -45.21 38.07
C GLY A 781 65.74 -45.69 36.71
N ARG A 782 66.14 -44.72 35.88
CA ARG A 782 67.30 -44.87 35.00
C ARG A 782 67.88 -43.50 34.67
N VAL A 783 69.20 -43.54 34.51
CA VAL A 783 70.18 -42.48 34.41
C VAL A 783 70.17 -41.84 33.01
N ALA A 784 70.65 -40.60 32.96
CA ALA A 784 70.90 -39.76 31.79
C ALA A 784 71.70 -40.44 30.67
N GLU A 785 71.19 -40.37 29.45
CA GLU A 785 71.66 -39.59 28.29
C GLU A 785 70.63 -39.69 27.15
#